data_AF-A0AAE0LIN3-F1
#
_entry.id   AF-A0AAE0LIN3-F1
#
_cell.length_a   1.000
_cell.length_b   1.000
_cell.length_c   1.000
_cell.angle_alpha   90.00
_cell.angle_beta   90.00
_cell.angle_gamma   90.00
#
_symmetry.space_group_name_H-M   'P 1'
#
loop_
_entity.id
_entity.type
_entity.pdbx_description
1 polymer ?
#
loop_
_entity_poly.entity_id
_entity_poly.type
_entity_poly.pdbx_seq_one_letter_code
_entity_poly.pdbx_strand_id
1 'polypeptide(L)'
;MDHSMAIYHLSAKAISRGDGRSAVAAAAYRRGARMEDRAEVRVSDYSRKERVAHSELGLPEDCPEWLQSIADAPGNQASEELWNIYSEFETRKNALLAREMVLALPVELSVEQNVELVRDFVRAEFSAHGVVTDWSIHDEEGNPHAHVMILPRRPTLEGFGPKSMPITNGDGEVVFRANGQPMYQPVVGSRSDLSRWREQWAHVQNEHLERRGHNVRVDHRSNRERGIDLVPTRHIGAAGVGMWEQGRPSDRYDQYRQTLAENGRRILDNPDEIIRKVAQGRSVFSEHDLIKEAGKYLNTAQEIEVFRVRVMQSPELVQLADEVRHETQDWVLSAAKYTSQEMLSIETEMAGLASKMGSLESHGITINQGKASLKEFSFLGHEQQVAVEHVLIDKQLASVVGFAGSGKTTMVEAAKHGWEAAGYTVKGGALSGIAAQGLGDGAGIESRTLASWEYAWKDGRELLTSKDVLVIDEAGMIGSRQMRDLLSRANDAGAKVVLIGDAEQLQPIEAGAAFRAISEQTGTAVIGEIRRQHEDWMREASKSFATHKTEEAFAAYQSRGHVVHELTADHAKDRLVADWMDSSSSEGNQIILAHRRIDVADLNLRVREALVEEGSLKGGLAVEVAGGLRDFAPGEQVIFQSNDRALGVKNGMLGRVERMGSASLDVRLGTAGEPGQLIKLDLKSYNHVDYGYAATIHKSQGVTVDRSFVYGSGSMDRHLTYVSMTRHRDDVKFYSSADEFKDPKKIGAKLSRARLQSTTLDYLERRQSAPEKDRVAYLRQVFERQVARLKSVAERLAEIPAQLKQRFGVEVEKPAPVAIQPLPEGARKGVSIHAGSKDVRQEVSSTMRSVGQGSAPKPLISAISANEARSVKAELLAASVIEKEVGSQRAVIGALNNLHRVSKFVSPEFQREVSALTPHQVESGAVSKIMDKMGVDDRDQAQITRDVSALKQKMETGRRQYVQTVERAIKRASIEVPALSGEAQQYAQRLSEIKEPAAAKQFIENTPRAEVLAEEIKQFGRTLNKRFGVSSLKEIEGTRQLDLKISGLTPQQVTQKAKPILQMREGLSRVQAFTRSFGLGMSR
;
A
#
# COMPACT_ATOMS: atom_id res chain seq x y z
N MET A 1 0.43 -13.77 -4.97
CA MET A 1 -0.02 -12.86 -3.89
C MET A 1 1.16 -11.99 -3.55
N ASP A 2 1.03 -10.66 -3.51
CA ASP A 2 1.97 -9.77 -2.80
C ASP A 2 1.41 -8.33 -2.69
N HIS A 3 2.08 -7.50 -1.89
CA HIS A 3 1.82 -6.09 -1.60
C HIS A 3 0.55 -5.85 -0.78
N SER A 4 0.42 -6.53 0.37
CA SER A 4 -0.29 -5.94 1.51
C SER A 4 0.29 -4.54 1.79
N MET A 5 -0.53 -3.63 2.32
CA MET A 5 -0.01 -2.38 2.88
C MET A 5 0.33 -2.60 4.34
N ALA A 6 1.46 -2.02 4.79
CA ALA A 6 1.88 -1.97 6.18
C ALA A 6 0.70 -1.77 7.14
N ILE A 7 0.57 -2.69 8.11
CA ILE A 7 -0.56 -2.74 9.02
C ILE A 7 -0.22 -1.95 10.28
N TYR A 8 -1.12 -1.04 10.65
CA TYR A 8 -1.01 -0.24 11.85
C TYR A 8 -1.97 -0.74 12.95
N HIS A 9 -1.42 -1.16 14.09
CA HIS A 9 -2.18 -1.43 15.30
C HIS A 9 -1.32 -1.21 16.55
N LEU A 10 -1.89 -0.49 17.52
CA LEU A 10 -1.38 -0.37 18.88
C LEU A 10 -2.58 -0.41 19.84
N SER A 11 -2.54 -1.30 20.83
CA SER A 11 -3.54 -1.38 21.91
C SER A 11 -2.87 -1.57 23.27
N ALA A 12 -3.42 -0.98 24.33
CA ALA A 12 -2.94 -1.13 25.71
C ALA A 12 -4.03 -1.74 26.63
N LYS A 13 -3.64 -2.64 27.55
CA LYS A 13 -4.54 -3.38 28.47
C LYS A 13 -3.91 -3.53 29.86
N ALA A 14 -4.74 -3.52 30.90
CA ALA A 14 -4.29 -3.78 32.26
C ALA A 14 -4.20 -5.28 32.56
N ILE A 15 -3.18 -5.68 33.33
CA ILE A 15 -3.07 -6.97 34.01
C ILE A 15 -3.16 -6.66 35.50
N SER A 16 -4.28 -7.03 36.14
CA SER A 16 -4.48 -6.80 37.57
C SER A 16 -4.71 -8.10 38.32
N ARG A 17 -4.25 -8.16 39.58
CA ARG A 17 -4.51 -9.27 40.49
C ARG A 17 -6.01 -9.41 40.82
N GLY A 18 -6.74 -8.29 40.80
CA GLY A 18 -8.19 -8.27 41.00
C GLY A 18 -8.99 -9.03 39.94
N ASP A 19 -8.42 -9.17 38.73
CA ASP A 19 -8.98 -9.97 37.64
C ASP A 19 -8.55 -11.45 37.68
N GLY A 20 -7.88 -11.91 38.76
CA GLY A 20 -7.33 -13.25 38.87
C GLY A 20 -6.15 -13.54 37.92
N ARG A 21 -5.37 -12.50 37.55
CA ARG A 21 -4.22 -12.63 36.65
C ARG A 21 -2.90 -12.45 37.38
N SER A 22 -1.96 -13.36 37.14
CA SER A 22 -0.55 -13.23 37.50
C SER A 22 0.26 -12.54 36.38
N ALA A 23 1.29 -11.79 36.77
CA ALA A 23 2.25 -11.21 35.82
C ALA A 23 3.27 -12.26 35.33
N VAL A 24 3.75 -13.15 36.20
CA VAL A 24 4.66 -14.26 35.84
C VAL A 24 4.00 -15.17 34.80
N ALA A 25 2.74 -15.57 35.03
CA ALA A 25 1.97 -16.38 34.07
C ALA A 25 1.74 -15.64 32.73
N ALA A 26 1.63 -14.31 32.76
CA ALA A 26 1.50 -13.51 31.55
C ALA A 26 2.83 -13.43 30.77
N ALA A 27 3.96 -13.23 31.45
CA ALA A 27 5.28 -13.23 30.84
C ALA A 27 5.59 -14.59 30.20
N ALA A 28 5.35 -15.69 30.92
CA ALA A 28 5.52 -17.05 30.43
C ALA A 28 4.79 -17.31 29.10
N TYR A 29 3.54 -16.85 28.98
CA TYR A 29 2.73 -17.00 27.77
C TYR A 29 3.27 -16.21 26.57
N ARG A 30 3.89 -15.05 26.82
CA ARG A 30 4.44 -14.16 25.79
C ARG A 30 5.83 -14.59 25.34
N ARG A 31 6.65 -15.09 26.26
CA ARG A 31 7.98 -15.64 25.97
C ARG A 31 7.96 -17.09 25.47
N GLY A 32 6.81 -17.76 25.51
CA GLY A 32 6.72 -19.18 25.15
C GLY A 32 7.56 -20.04 26.11
N ALA A 33 7.50 -19.72 27.41
CA ALA A 33 8.42 -20.22 28.42
C ALA A 33 7.71 -21.06 29.49
N ARG A 34 8.49 -21.84 30.23
CA ARG A 34 8.09 -22.40 31.54
C ARG A 34 8.62 -21.48 32.63
N MET A 35 7.74 -20.97 33.48
CA MET A 35 8.08 -20.11 34.63
C MET A 35 7.29 -20.51 35.88
N GLU A 36 7.86 -20.27 37.06
CA GLU A 36 7.27 -20.52 38.36
C GLU A 36 6.91 -19.20 39.07
N ASP A 37 5.63 -19.04 39.43
CA ASP A 37 5.14 -17.95 40.26
C ASP A 37 5.26 -18.34 41.73
N ARG A 38 6.20 -17.72 42.45
CA ARG A 38 6.51 -17.99 43.86
C ARG A 38 5.41 -17.48 44.79
N ALA A 39 4.70 -16.41 44.41
CA ALA A 39 3.65 -15.80 45.22
C ALA A 39 2.32 -16.58 45.12
N GLU A 40 2.02 -17.16 43.95
CA GLU A 40 0.85 -18.01 43.71
C GLU A 40 1.14 -19.53 43.87
N VAL A 41 2.40 -19.93 44.09
CA VAL A 41 2.89 -21.33 44.12
C VAL A 41 2.42 -22.10 42.88
N ARG A 42 2.70 -21.53 41.71
CA ARG A 42 2.10 -21.97 40.44
C ARG A 42 3.10 -21.97 39.28
N VAL A 43 3.29 -23.12 38.67
CA VAL A 43 4.06 -23.24 37.41
C VAL A 43 3.15 -22.99 36.20
N SER A 44 3.62 -22.18 35.26
CA SER A 44 3.00 -21.94 33.95
C SER A 44 3.95 -22.37 32.83
N ASP A 45 3.57 -23.35 32.02
CA ASP A 45 4.43 -23.92 30.97
C ASP A 45 3.84 -23.69 29.57
N TYR A 46 4.53 -22.86 28.78
CA TYR A 46 4.25 -22.57 27.38
C TYR A 46 5.44 -22.88 26.46
N SER A 47 6.40 -23.70 26.91
CA SER A 47 7.64 -24.08 26.19
C SER A 47 7.42 -24.69 24.80
N ARG A 48 6.22 -25.22 24.52
CA ARG A 48 5.82 -25.82 23.24
C ARG A 48 5.33 -24.81 22.19
N LYS A 49 5.50 -23.50 22.43
CA LYS A 49 5.00 -22.44 21.54
C LYS A 49 6.06 -22.01 20.52
N GLU A 50 6.07 -22.64 19.36
CA GLU A 50 7.11 -22.55 18.32
C GLU A 50 7.19 -21.21 17.54
N ARG A 51 6.51 -20.13 17.96
CA ARG A 51 6.36 -18.88 17.19
C ARG A 51 6.82 -17.61 17.90
N VAL A 52 7.63 -17.73 18.96
CA VAL A 52 8.28 -16.57 19.58
C VAL A 52 9.61 -16.35 18.89
N ALA A 53 9.72 -15.26 18.14
CA ALA A 53 10.88 -14.96 17.30
C ALA A 53 11.98 -14.19 18.07
N HIS A 54 11.59 -13.38 19.06
CA HIS A 54 12.51 -12.62 19.91
C HIS A 54 11.88 -12.32 21.27
N SER A 55 12.69 -12.19 22.33
CA SER A 55 12.25 -11.73 23.66
C SER A 55 13.37 -11.03 24.41
N GLU A 56 13.08 -9.89 25.06
CA GLU A 56 14.09 -9.00 25.64
C GLU A 56 13.50 -8.16 26.79
N LEU A 57 14.34 -7.68 27.71
CA LEU A 57 13.97 -6.70 28.72
C LEU A 57 14.42 -5.30 28.27
N GLY A 58 13.51 -4.34 28.22
CA GLY A 58 13.86 -2.93 28.09
C GLY A 58 14.17 -2.37 29.48
N LEU A 59 15.46 -2.28 29.82
CA LEU A 59 15.94 -1.67 31.07
C LEU A 59 16.11 -0.16 30.91
N PRO A 60 16.01 0.64 31.99
CA PRO A 60 16.36 2.05 31.97
C PRO A 60 17.88 2.26 31.95
N GLU A 61 18.33 3.45 31.58
CA GLU A 61 19.76 3.79 31.52
C GLU A 61 20.39 3.89 32.93
N ASP A 62 19.62 4.35 33.92
CA ASP A 62 19.96 4.38 35.34
C ASP A 62 19.56 3.07 36.07
N CYS A 63 19.76 1.93 35.43
CA CYS A 63 19.43 0.61 35.98
C CYS A 63 20.18 0.33 37.29
N PRO A 64 19.48 0.06 38.43
CA PRO A 64 20.16 -0.25 39.68
C PRO A 64 20.79 -1.65 39.63
N GLU A 65 21.93 -1.83 40.32
CA GLU A 65 22.74 -3.07 40.26
C GLU A 65 21.94 -4.35 40.52
N TRP A 66 20.98 -4.33 41.46
CA TRP A 66 20.13 -5.49 41.74
C TRP A 66 19.31 -5.92 40.52
N LEU A 67 18.81 -4.96 39.72
CA LEU A 67 18.05 -5.24 38.52
C LEU A 67 18.95 -5.65 37.35
N GLN A 68 20.14 -5.04 37.24
CA GLN A 68 21.13 -5.44 36.24
C GLN A 68 21.56 -6.91 36.45
N SER A 69 21.83 -7.32 37.69
CA SER A 69 22.22 -8.69 38.03
C SER A 69 21.15 -9.74 37.68
N ILE A 70 19.88 -9.34 37.64
CA ILE A 70 18.76 -10.17 37.19
C ILE A 70 18.71 -10.21 35.65
N ALA A 71 18.93 -9.08 34.99
CA ALA A 71 18.85 -8.97 33.55
C ALA A 71 19.95 -9.78 32.82
N ASP A 72 21.11 -9.96 33.46
CA ASP A 72 22.21 -10.77 32.95
C ASP A 72 21.90 -12.30 32.97
N ALA A 73 20.79 -12.73 33.59
CA ALA A 73 20.40 -14.14 33.67
C ALA A 73 19.91 -14.69 32.30
N PRO A 74 20.36 -15.89 31.88
CA PRO A 74 20.16 -16.37 30.51
C PRO A 74 18.71 -16.70 30.16
N GLY A 75 18.32 -16.38 28.92
CA GLY A 75 17.06 -16.78 28.31
C GLY A 75 15.84 -16.13 28.96
N ASN A 76 15.05 -16.92 29.69
CA ASN A 76 13.79 -16.47 30.28
C ASN A 76 13.88 -16.22 31.80
N GLN A 77 15.00 -16.56 32.43
CA GLN A 77 15.19 -16.42 33.88
C GLN A 77 15.10 -14.97 34.34
N ALA A 78 15.69 -14.02 33.60
CA ALA A 78 15.62 -12.59 33.89
C ALA A 78 14.18 -12.05 34.00
N SER A 79 13.28 -12.49 33.10
CA SER A 79 11.86 -12.11 33.10
C SER A 79 11.10 -12.79 34.25
N GLU A 80 11.33 -14.08 34.48
CA GLU A 80 10.72 -14.83 35.57
C GLU A 80 11.05 -14.20 36.93
N GLU A 81 12.31 -13.86 37.16
CA GLU A 81 12.77 -13.27 38.42
C GLU A 81 12.24 -11.84 38.61
N LEU A 82 12.30 -11.00 37.56
CA LEU A 82 11.71 -9.64 37.56
C LEU A 82 10.24 -9.65 37.98
N TRP A 83 9.43 -10.52 37.36
CA TRP A 83 7.99 -10.56 37.65
C TRP A 83 7.66 -11.21 38.99
N ASN A 84 8.49 -12.14 39.49
CA ASN A 84 8.34 -12.66 40.86
C ASN A 84 8.63 -11.57 41.90
N ILE A 85 9.79 -10.91 41.83
CA ILE A 85 10.18 -9.83 42.77
C ILE A 85 9.13 -8.72 42.80
N TYR A 86 8.62 -8.29 41.64
CA TYR A 86 7.56 -7.28 41.60
C TYR A 86 6.22 -7.79 42.18
N SER A 87 5.87 -9.07 41.95
CA SER A 87 4.63 -9.67 42.46
C SER A 87 4.65 -9.88 43.98
N GLU A 88 5.81 -10.22 44.55
CA GLU A 88 6.09 -10.30 45.98
C GLU A 88 6.01 -8.91 46.64
N PHE A 89 6.63 -7.89 46.03
CA PHE A 89 6.61 -6.51 46.51
C PHE A 89 5.21 -5.89 46.55
N GLU A 90 4.44 -6.03 45.47
CA GLU A 90 3.13 -5.40 45.36
C GLU A 90 2.05 -6.30 46.00
N THR A 91 1.76 -6.11 47.29
CA THR A 91 0.90 -7.01 48.09
C THR A 91 -0.63 -6.76 47.99
N ARG A 92 -1.09 -5.71 47.30
CA ARG A 92 -2.53 -5.36 47.27
C ARG A 92 -3.36 -6.36 46.44
N LYS A 93 -4.54 -6.75 46.95
CA LYS A 93 -5.45 -7.71 46.27
C LYS A 93 -5.95 -7.24 44.90
N ASN A 94 -6.12 -5.94 44.71
CA ASN A 94 -6.56 -5.31 43.46
C ASN A 94 -5.42 -4.56 42.73
N ALA A 95 -4.17 -4.98 42.94
CA ALA A 95 -3.02 -4.33 42.32
C ALA A 95 -3.04 -4.44 40.79
N LEU A 96 -2.71 -3.33 40.12
CA LEU A 96 -2.18 -3.37 38.75
C LEU A 96 -0.78 -4.00 38.82
N LEU A 97 -0.61 -5.16 38.18
CA LEU A 97 0.65 -5.89 38.15
C LEU A 97 1.49 -5.53 36.92
N ALA A 98 0.86 -5.30 35.77
CA ALA A 98 1.52 -4.82 34.54
C ALA A 98 0.52 -4.06 33.65
N ARG A 99 1.04 -3.25 32.72
CA ARG A 99 0.29 -2.80 31.55
C ARG A 99 0.86 -3.45 30.30
N GLU A 100 0.04 -4.22 29.59
CA GLU A 100 0.41 -4.82 28.31
C GLU A 100 0.11 -3.85 27.17
N MET A 101 1.06 -3.68 26.26
CA MET A 101 0.84 -3.14 24.93
C MET A 101 1.04 -4.23 23.86
N VAL A 102 0.26 -4.15 22.78
CA VAL A 102 0.34 -5.05 21.63
C VAL A 102 0.46 -4.21 20.36
N LEU A 103 1.54 -4.42 19.62
CA LEU A 103 1.95 -3.69 18.43
C LEU A 103 1.87 -4.61 17.20
N ALA A 104 1.23 -4.21 16.10
CA ALA A 104 1.39 -4.92 14.83
C ALA A 104 2.65 -4.43 14.12
N LEU A 105 3.37 -5.34 13.47
CA LEU A 105 4.63 -5.10 12.80
C LEU A 105 4.45 -5.08 11.27
N PRO A 106 5.22 -4.31 10.50
CA PRO A 106 5.15 -4.36 9.04
C PRO A 106 5.66 -5.70 8.51
N VAL A 107 4.95 -6.26 7.53
CA VAL A 107 5.37 -7.48 6.82
C VAL A 107 6.41 -7.20 5.74
N GLU A 108 6.58 -5.92 5.40
CA GLU A 108 7.62 -5.41 4.53
C GLU A 108 9.02 -5.47 5.18
N LEU A 109 9.09 -5.59 6.51
CA LEU A 109 10.31 -5.70 7.29
C LEU A 109 10.58 -7.17 7.69
N SER A 110 11.84 -7.60 7.65
CA SER A 110 12.27 -8.89 8.21
C SER A 110 12.09 -8.96 9.73
N VAL A 111 12.15 -10.16 10.32
CA VAL A 111 12.06 -10.36 11.78
C VAL A 111 13.08 -9.51 12.54
N GLU A 112 14.33 -9.47 12.08
CA GLU A 112 15.44 -8.75 12.69
C GLU A 112 15.21 -7.23 12.65
N GLN A 113 14.73 -6.72 11.52
CA GLN A 113 14.31 -5.31 11.36
C GLN A 113 13.12 -4.96 12.26
N ASN A 114 12.21 -5.92 12.49
CA ASN A 114 11.10 -5.75 13.41
C ASN A 114 11.56 -5.77 14.89
N VAL A 115 12.64 -6.51 15.22
CA VAL A 115 13.31 -6.43 16.53
C VAL A 115 13.91 -5.04 16.75
N GLU A 116 14.63 -4.49 15.77
CA GLU A 116 15.14 -3.10 15.83
C GLU A 116 14.01 -2.09 16.04
N LEU A 117 12.94 -2.17 15.25
CA LEU A 117 11.76 -1.30 15.33
C LEU A 117 11.11 -1.29 16.73
N VAL A 118 10.92 -2.47 17.33
CA VAL A 118 10.33 -2.56 18.68
C VAL A 118 11.31 -2.06 19.73
N ARG A 119 12.61 -2.34 19.59
CA ARG A 119 13.64 -1.87 20.53
C ARG A 119 13.75 -0.34 20.53
N ASP A 120 13.76 0.30 19.36
CA ASP A 120 13.79 1.76 19.23
C ASP A 120 12.56 2.40 19.90
N PHE A 121 11.36 1.85 19.65
CA PHE A 121 10.12 2.32 20.29
C PHE A 121 10.13 2.11 21.81
N VAL A 122 10.54 0.94 22.28
CA VAL A 122 10.63 0.62 23.73
C VAL A 122 11.65 1.52 24.43
N ARG A 123 12.79 1.80 23.79
CA ARG A 123 13.81 2.69 24.32
C ARG A 123 13.26 4.11 24.48
N ALA A 124 12.68 4.66 23.42
CA ALA A 124 12.19 6.03 23.38
C ALA A 124 11.03 6.29 24.35
N GLU A 125 10.07 5.36 24.47
CA GLU A 125 8.85 5.58 25.26
C GLU A 125 8.88 5.04 26.69
N PHE A 126 9.83 4.16 27.04
CA PHE A 126 9.89 3.53 28.37
C PHE A 126 11.28 3.57 29.00
N SER A 127 12.31 3.00 28.38
CA SER A 127 13.66 2.92 28.99
C SER A 127 14.25 4.29 29.31
N ALA A 128 14.25 5.21 28.34
CA ALA A 128 14.71 6.60 28.50
C ALA A 128 13.86 7.42 29.50
N HIS A 129 12.78 6.83 30.01
CA HIS A 129 11.91 7.40 31.03
C HIS A 129 11.94 6.58 32.33
N GLY A 130 13.00 5.81 32.60
CA GLY A 130 13.17 5.06 33.84
C GLY A 130 12.19 3.89 34.00
N VAL A 131 11.51 3.46 32.94
CA VAL A 131 10.44 2.44 32.99
C VAL A 131 10.94 1.12 32.40
N VAL A 132 10.93 0.09 33.24
CA VAL A 132 11.26 -1.28 32.83
C VAL A 132 10.14 -1.88 31.99
N THR A 133 10.50 -2.58 30.93
CA THR A 133 9.58 -3.37 30.11
C THR A 133 10.11 -4.78 29.86
N ASP A 134 9.20 -5.70 29.62
CA ASP A 134 9.47 -7.06 29.18
C ASP A 134 8.70 -7.33 27.89
N TRP A 135 9.40 -7.56 26.78
CA TRP A 135 8.77 -7.62 25.46
C TRP A 135 9.16 -8.84 24.65
N SER A 136 8.31 -9.20 23.69
CA SER A 136 8.47 -10.38 22.83
C SER A 136 7.81 -10.18 21.48
N ILE A 137 8.43 -10.66 20.41
CA ILE A 137 7.87 -10.66 19.04
C ILE A 137 7.37 -12.07 18.70
N HIS A 138 6.13 -12.16 18.23
CA HIS A 138 5.56 -13.38 17.64
C HIS A 138 5.50 -13.19 16.12
N ASP A 139 6.21 -14.06 15.39
CA ASP A 139 6.19 -14.06 13.93
C ASP A 139 5.09 -15.03 13.46
N GLU A 140 3.90 -14.48 13.22
CA GLU A 140 2.77 -15.20 12.65
C GLU A 140 2.61 -14.80 11.17
N GLU A 141 2.44 -15.79 10.29
CA GLU A 141 2.36 -15.58 8.84
C GLU A 141 1.29 -14.53 8.47
N GLY A 142 1.76 -13.36 7.97
CA GLY A 142 0.91 -12.23 7.61
C GLY A 142 0.39 -11.36 8.77
N ASN A 143 0.75 -11.67 10.02
CA ASN A 143 0.38 -10.94 11.24
C ASN A 143 1.52 -10.92 12.31
N PRO A 144 2.76 -10.52 11.95
CA PRO A 144 3.81 -10.35 12.95
C PRO A 144 3.42 -9.28 13.96
N HIS A 145 3.59 -9.55 15.25
CA HIS A 145 3.22 -8.62 16.31
C HIS A 145 4.12 -8.72 17.54
N ALA A 146 4.25 -7.60 18.26
CA ALA A 146 5.00 -7.52 19.51
C ALA A 146 4.08 -7.35 20.71
N HIS A 147 4.40 -8.03 21.81
CA HIS A 147 3.85 -7.79 23.13
C HIS A 147 4.89 -7.02 23.96
N VAL A 148 4.49 -5.97 24.66
CA VAL A 148 5.33 -5.18 25.58
C VAL A 148 4.62 -5.11 26.93
N MET A 149 5.14 -5.77 27.97
CA MET A 149 4.65 -5.68 29.34
C MET A 149 5.42 -4.61 30.10
N ILE A 150 4.73 -3.55 30.51
CA ILE A 150 5.28 -2.36 31.16
C ILE A 150 5.14 -2.50 32.69
N LEU A 151 6.24 -2.30 33.41
CA LEU A 151 6.29 -2.37 34.86
C LEU A 151 5.58 -1.16 35.51
N PRO A 152 4.67 -1.34 36.50
CA PRO A 152 3.88 -0.21 36.99
C PRO A 152 4.54 0.80 37.93
N ARG A 153 5.84 0.64 38.19
CA ARG A 153 6.67 1.49 39.05
C ARG A 153 8.08 1.51 38.45
N ARG A 154 8.80 2.61 38.62
CA ARG A 154 10.22 2.65 38.30
C ARG A 154 11.02 1.84 39.35
N PRO A 155 12.10 1.15 38.97
CA PRO A 155 13.05 0.62 39.94
C PRO A 155 13.77 1.80 40.62
N THR A 156 14.35 1.53 41.79
CA THR A 156 15.14 2.44 42.61
C THR A 156 16.24 1.61 43.30
N LEU A 157 17.22 2.26 43.93
CA LEU A 157 18.28 1.58 44.68
C LEU A 157 17.73 0.65 45.79
N GLU A 158 16.56 0.96 46.36
CA GLU A 158 15.93 0.22 47.47
C GLU A 158 14.74 -0.68 47.05
N GLY A 159 14.45 -0.83 45.75
CA GLY A 159 13.31 -1.61 45.24
C GLY A 159 12.49 -0.85 44.20
N PHE A 160 11.18 -0.65 44.43
CA PHE A 160 10.29 0.02 43.46
C PHE A 160 9.65 1.30 43.99
N GLY A 161 9.71 2.37 43.18
CA GLY A 161 9.20 3.70 43.50
C GLY A 161 7.67 3.86 43.47
N PRO A 162 7.15 5.10 43.53
CA PRO A 162 5.71 5.35 43.52
C PRO A 162 5.06 4.99 42.17
N LYS A 163 3.74 4.73 42.18
CA LYS A 163 2.95 4.43 40.96
C LYS A 163 2.63 5.65 40.10
N SER A 164 2.89 6.84 40.61
CA SER A 164 2.67 8.12 39.92
C SER A 164 3.80 9.07 40.25
N MET A 165 4.22 9.84 39.24
CA MET A 165 5.26 10.86 39.33
C MET A 165 4.62 12.25 39.21
N PRO A 166 5.18 13.30 39.83
CA PRO A 166 4.77 14.67 39.53
C PRO A 166 4.98 14.96 38.04
N ILE A 167 4.10 15.75 37.44
CA ILE A 167 4.28 16.29 36.09
C ILE A 167 5.22 17.49 36.22
N THR A 168 6.24 17.57 35.36
CA THR A 168 7.19 18.69 35.32
C THR A 168 7.05 19.49 34.02
N ASN A 169 7.46 20.76 34.05
CA ASN A 169 7.69 21.56 32.83
C ASN A 169 9.02 21.15 32.16
N GLY A 170 9.37 21.83 31.05
CA GLY A 170 10.63 21.57 30.32
C GLY A 170 11.90 21.83 31.13
N ASP A 171 11.80 22.64 32.19
CA ASP A 171 12.90 23.01 33.09
C ASP A 171 12.98 22.10 34.34
N GLY A 172 12.11 21.09 34.45
CA GLY A 172 12.09 20.13 35.55
C GLY A 172 11.28 20.56 36.79
N GLU A 173 10.65 21.73 36.77
CA GLU A 173 9.81 22.21 37.88
C GLU A 173 8.43 21.54 37.86
N VAL A 174 7.88 21.23 39.05
CA VAL A 174 6.58 20.57 39.17
C VAL A 174 5.44 21.49 38.74
N VAL A 175 4.56 20.99 37.88
CA VAL A 175 3.36 21.69 37.41
C VAL A 175 2.27 21.61 38.48
N PHE A 176 1.75 22.77 38.91
CA PHE A 176 0.65 22.87 39.86
C PHE A 176 -0.67 23.22 39.17
N ARG A 177 -1.77 22.68 39.72
CA ARG A 177 -3.13 23.10 39.37
C ARG A 177 -3.45 24.48 39.92
N ALA A 178 -4.48 25.14 39.38
CA ALA A 178 -4.98 26.42 39.88
C ALA A 178 -5.41 26.43 41.36
N ASN A 179 -5.58 25.27 42.00
CA ASN A 179 -5.84 25.13 43.43
C ASN A 179 -4.57 24.92 44.29
N GLY A 180 -3.37 25.12 43.73
CA GLY A 180 -2.08 24.96 44.41
C GLY A 180 -1.63 23.51 44.62
N GLN A 181 -2.32 22.50 44.07
CA GLN A 181 -1.92 21.10 44.20
C GLN A 181 -1.02 20.66 43.03
N PRO A 182 0.10 19.96 43.28
CA PRO A 182 0.95 19.43 42.22
C PRO A 182 0.21 18.38 41.39
N MET A 183 0.39 18.42 40.07
CA MET A 183 -0.16 17.46 39.14
C MET A 183 0.68 16.19 39.11
N TYR A 184 0.04 15.03 38.96
CA TYR A 184 0.70 13.73 38.90
C TYR A 184 0.22 12.93 37.68
N GLN A 185 1.13 12.15 37.10
CA GLN A 185 0.86 11.18 36.04
C GLN A 185 1.25 9.75 36.46
N PRO A 186 0.51 8.70 36.08
CA PRO A 186 0.91 7.32 36.38
C PRO A 186 2.18 6.92 35.63
N VAL A 187 3.05 6.11 36.25
CA VAL A 187 4.27 5.57 35.60
C VAL A 187 3.92 4.71 34.37
N VAL A 188 2.81 3.97 34.43
CA VAL A 188 2.25 3.22 33.29
C VAL A 188 1.58 4.08 32.22
N GLY A 189 1.68 5.41 32.29
CA GLY A 189 0.90 6.34 31.49
C GLY A 189 -0.61 6.35 31.78
N SER A 190 -1.30 7.26 31.12
CA SER A 190 -2.73 7.56 31.27
C SER A 190 -3.52 7.20 29.99
N ARG A 191 -4.78 7.63 29.87
CA ARG A 191 -5.52 7.51 28.59
C ARG A 191 -5.05 8.50 27.54
N SER A 192 -4.55 9.68 27.93
CA SER A 192 -4.00 10.70 27.03
C SER A 192 -2.69 10.23 26.38
N ASP A 193 -1.86 9.50 27.13
CA ASP A 193 -0.60 8.95 26.60
C ASP A 193 -0.81 7.92 25.49
N LEU A 194 -2.00 7.29 25.41
CA LEU A 194 -2.31 6.36 24.33
C LEU A 194 -2.32 7.07 22.95
N SER A 195 -2.69 8.35 22.87
CA SER A 195 -2.60 9.10 21.62
C SER A 195 -1.14 9.36 21.25
N ARG A 196 -0.32 9.79 22.22
CA ARG A 196 1.12 10.03 22.07
C ARG A 196 1.86 8.76 21.61
N TRP A 197 1.64 7.62 22.27
CA TRP A 197 2.22 6.34 21.87
C TRP A 197 1.76 5.86 20.49
N ARG A 198 0.52 6.16 20.09
CA ARG A 198 0.02 5.82 18.75
C ARG A 198 0.72 6.65 17.67
N GLU A 199 0.81 7.94 17.89
CA GLU A 199 1.57 8.85 17.02
C GLU A 199 3.03 8.42 16.92
N GLN A 200 3.69 8.19 18.05
CA GLN A 200 5.08 7.73 18.09
C GLN A 200 5.26 6.36 17.44
N TRP A 201 4.37 5.38 17.67
CA TRP A 201 4.49 4.07 17.03
C TRP A 201 4.38 4.16 15.50
N ALA A 202 3.46 4.98 14.98
CA ALA A 202 3.40 5.22 13.53
C ALA A 202 4.64 5.97 13.03
N HIS A 203 5.17 6.93 13.80
CA HIS A 203 6.39 7.65 13.46
C HIS A 203 7.58 6.69 13.33
N VAL A 204 7.84 5.86 14.35
CA VAL A 204 8.95 4.89 14.34
C VAL A 204 8.73 3.80 13.27
N GLN A 205 7.50 3.27 13.07
CA GLN A 205 7.20 2.36 11.96
C GLN A 205 7.52 2.99 10.59
N ASN A 206 7.05 4.22 10.36
CA ASN A 206 7.31 4.95 9.12
C ASN A 206 8.80 5.21 8.91
N GLU A 207 9.52 5.53 9.97
CA GLU A 207 10.95 5.75 9.90
C GLU A 207 11.71 4.47 9.53
N HIS A 208 11.39 3.32 10.13
CA HIS A 208 12.00 2.03 9.79
C HIS A 208 11.66 1.58 8.36
N LEU A 209 10.41 1.75 7.93
CA LEU A 209 10.00 1.50 6.54
C LEU A 209 10.78 2.40 5.55
N GLU A 210 10.97 3.68 5.88
CA GLU A 210 11.79 4.59 5.08
C GLU A 210 13.29 4.24 5.12
N ARG A 211 13.81 3.85 6.29
CA ARG A 211 15.21 3.42 6.47
C ARG A 211 15.54 2.25 5.54
N ARG A 212 14.59 1.35 5.29
CA ARG A 212 14.73 0.21 4.36
C ARG A 212 14.22 0.49 2.93
N GLY A 213 13.83 1.73 2.61
CA GLY A 213 13.46 2.16 1.25
C GLY A 213 12.09 1.71 0.77
N HIS A 214 11.14 1.52 1.69
CA HIS A 214 9.74 1.24 1.35
C HIS A 214 8.95 2.55 1.25
N ASN A 215 8.19 2.69 0.16
CA ASN A 215 7.33 3.85 -0.08
C ASN A 215 5.95 3.73 0.62
N VAL A 216 5.70 2.62 1.34
CA VAL A 216 4.49 2.48 2.17
C VAL A 216 4.62 3.27 3.46
N ARG A 217 3.50 3.77 3.97
CA ARG A 217 3.41 4.50 5.23
C ARG A 217 2.16 4.07 6.00
N VAL A 218 2.26 4.12 7.32
CA VAL A 218 1.18 3.94 8.29
C VAL A 218 0.70 5.30 8.80
N ASP A 219 -0.59 5.37 9.18
CA ASP A 219 -1.22 6.57 9.74
C ASP A 219 -1.81 6.20 11.11
N HIS A 220 -1.44 6.94 12.16
CA HIS A 220 -1.92 6.69 13.52
C HIS A 220 -3.36 7.16 13.75
N ARG A 221 -3.83 8.10 12.91
CA ARG A 221 -5.14 8.74 13.03
C ARG A 221 -6.25 7.72 12.93
N SER A 222 -7.32 7.95 13.70
CA SER A 222 -8.52 7.12 13.65
C SER A 222 -9.18 7.19 12.27
N ASN A 223 -9.95 6.16 11.93
CA ASN A 223 -10.77 6.15 10.71
C ASN A 223 -11.64 7.44 10.63
N ARG A 224 -12.20 7.88 11.77
CA ARG A 224 -12.99 9.12 11.88
C ARG A 224 -12.22 10.38 11.46
N GLU A 225 -10.99 10.56 11.93
CA GLU A 225 -10.14 11.72 11.59
C GLU A 225 -9.70 11.69 10.11
N ARG A 226 -9.72 10.51 9.48
CA ARG A 226 -9.45 10.30 8.05
C ARG A 226 -10.70 10.38 7.17
N GLY A 227 -11.88 10.65 7.73
CA GLY A 227 -13.15 10.68 7.00
C GLY A 227 -13.67 9.30 6.56
N ILE A 228 -13.27 8.24 7.28
CA ILE A 228 -13.64 6.84 7.00
C ILE A 228 -14.61 6.34 8.08
N ASP A 229 -15.84 5.95 7.73
CA ASP A 229 -16.84 5.43 8.68
C ASP A 229 -16.79 3.89 8.83
N LEU A 230 -15.59 3.36 9.08
CA LEU A 230 -15.37 1.94 9.40
C LEU A 230 -15.03 1.79 10.89
N VAL A 231 -15.65 0.82 11.54
CA VAL A 231 -15.40 0.47 12.94
C VAL A 231 -13.97 -0.09 13.06
N PRO A 232 -13.09 0.44 13.93
CA PRO A 232 -11.79 -0.15 14.14
C PRO A 232 -11.90 -1.60 14.62
N THR A 233 -11.29 -2.55 13.90
CA THR A 233 -11.27 -3.97 14.28
C THR A 233 -10.47 -4.16 15.57
N ARG A 234 -10.99 -4.99 16.49
CA ARG A 234 -10.26 -5.40 17.69
C ARG A 234 -9.34 -6.57 17.36
N HIS A 235 -8.04 -6.42 17.55
CA HIS A 235 -7.07 -7.51 17.35
C HIS A 235 -7.46 -8.76 18.19
N ILE A 236 -7.65 -9.89 17.51
CA ILE A 236 -7.77 -11.21 18.13
C ILE A 236 -6.34 -11.72 18.36
N GLY A 237 -5.89 -11.80 19.61
CA GLY A 237 -4.64 -12.51 19.90
C GLY A 237 -4.80 -14.02 19.69
N ALA A 238 -3.70 -14.71 19.37
CA ALA A 238 -3.66 -16.12 18.98
C ALA A 238 -4.58 -17.08 19.78
N ALA A 239 -4.68 -16.93 21.10
CA ALA A 239 -5.58 -17.74 21.94
C ALA A 239 -7.07 -17.64 21.53
N GLY A 240 -7.51 -16.48 21.05
CA GLY A 240 -8.88 -16.27 20.60
C GLY A 240 -9.19 -16.97 19.28
N VAL A 241 -8.21 -17.05 18.38
CA VAL A 241 -8.28 -17.80 17.11
C VAL A 241 -8.19 -19.30 17.39
N GLY A 242 -7.18 -19.73 18.16
CA GLY A 242 -6.97 -21.14 18.50
C GLY A 242 -8.12 -21.77 19.30
N MET A 243 -8.82 -21.02 20.15
CA MET A 243 -10.07 -21.50 20.76
C MET A 243 -11.13 -21.80 19.70
N TRP A 244 -11.33 -20.91 18.72
CA TRP A 244 -12.30 -21.11 17.64
C TRP A 244 -11.90 -22.27 16.70
N GLU A 245 -10.63 -22.40 16.34
CA GLU A 245 -10.10 -23.53 15.54
C GLU A 245 -10.31 -24.89 16.25
N GLN A 246 -10.26 -24.90 17.58
CA GLN A 246 -10.58 -26.05 18.44
C GLN A 246 -12.10 -26.23 18.68
N GLY A 247 -12.95 -25.40 18.07
CA GLY A 247 -14.41 -25.45 18.24
C GLY A 247 -14.93 -24.94 19.59
N ARG A 248 -14.13 -24.18 20.34
CA ARG A 248 -14.47 -23.61 21.66
C ARG A 248 -14.96 -22.16 21.51
N PRO A 249 -15.96 -21.71 22.30
CA PRO A 249 -16.44 -20.32 22.27
C PRO A 249 -15.33 -19.30 22.56
N SER A 250 -15.40 -18.12 21.94
CA SER A 250 -14.35 -17.11 22.04
C SER A 250 -14.93 -15.70 21.82
N ASP A 251 -15.40 -15.06 22.89
CA ASP A 251 -16.05 -13.73 22.84
C ASP A 251 -15.26 -12.67 22.06
N ARG A 252 -13.92 -12.77 22.05
CA ARG A 252 -13.04 -11.86 21.29
C ARG A 252 -13.04 -12.16 19.79
N TYR A 253 -13.05 -13.44 19.42
CA TYR A 253 -13.18 -13.86 18.02
C TYR A 253 -14.58 -13.53 17.51
N ASP A 254 -15.61 -13.73 18.34
CA ASP A 254 -16.99 -13.37 18.02
C ASP A 254 -17.17 -11.85 17.90
N GLN A 255 -16.58 -11.03 18.79
CA GLN A 255 -16.55 -9.57 18.65
C GLN A 255 -15.78 -9.10 17.40
N TYR A 256 -14.66 -9.73 17.05
CA TYR A 256 -13.94 -9.42 15.82
C TYR A 256 -14.75 -9.80 14.59
N ARG A 257 -15.37 -10.98 14.57
CA ARG A 257 -16.26 -11.40 13.48
C ARG A 257 -17.50 -10.50 13.39
N GLN A 258 -18.04 -10.02 14.51
CA GLN A 258 -19.07 -8.98 14.52
C GLN A 258 -18.54 -7.67 13.95
N THR A 259 -17.30 -7.26 14.27
CA THR A 259 -16.71 -6.02 13.75
C THR A 259 -16.34 -6.12 12.26
N LEU A 260 -15.87 -7.27 11.78
CA LEU A 260 -15.66 -7.56 10.36
C LEU A 260 -17.00 -7.69 9.63
N ALA A 261 -18.02 -8.31 10.20
CA ALA A 261 -19.34 -8.40 9.60
C ALA A 261 -20.04 -7.03 9.57
N GLU A 262 -19.80 -6.17 10.57
CA GLU A 262 -20.27 -4.79 10.63
C GLU A 262 -19.54 -3.91 9.62
N ASN A 263 -18.20 -4.00 9.53
CA ASN A 263 -17.43 -3.31 8.49
C ASN A 263 -17.77 -3.83 7.10
N GLY A 264 -17.93 -5.14 6.95
CA GLY A 264 -18.40 -5.77 5.72
C GLY A 264 -19.78 -5.24 5.34
N ARG A 265 -20.73 -5.16 6.28
CA ARG A 265 -22.01 -4.48 6.08
C ARG A 265 -21.84 -3.04 5.65
N ARG A 266 -21.06 -2.24 6.38
CA ARG A 266 -20.80 -0.82 6.07
C ARG A 266 -20.17 -0.63 4.69
N ILE A 267 -19.26 -1.50 4.27
CA ILE A 267 -18.61 -1.48 2.95
C ILE A 267 -19.57 -1.95 1.86
N LEU A 268 -20.45 -2.90 2.15
CA LEU A 268 -21.50 -3.31 1.23
C LEU A 268 -22.53 -2.19 1.09
N ASP A 269 -23.00 -1.61 2.18
CA ASP A 269 -24.06 -0.59 2.22
C ASP A 269 -23.55 0.80 1.78
N ASN A 270 -22.30 1.12 2.06
CA ASN A 270 -21.58 2.30 1.58
C ASN A 270 -20.18 1.91 1.03
N PRO A 271 -20.08 1.51 -0.26
CA PRO A 271 -18.79 1.15 -0.87
C PRO A 271 -17.81 2.32 -1.02
N ASP A 272 -18.28 3.56 -0.85
CA ASP A 272 -17.51 4.79 -1.08
C ASP A 272 -16.37 4.96 -0.08
N GLU A 273 -16.46 4.33 1.10
CA GLU A 273 -15.37 4.28 2.08
C GLU A 273 -14.08 3.69 1.49
N ILE A 274 -14.20 2.67 0.64
CA ILE A 274 -13.06 2.05 -0.03
C ILE A 274 -12.51 2.95 -1.14
N ILE A 275 -13.40 3.63 -1.87
CA ILE A 275 -13.02 4.59 -2.92
C ILE A 275 -12.18 5.73 -2.30
N ARG A 276 -12.69 6.37 -1.24
CA ARG A 276 -11.97 7.44 -0.53
C ARG A 276 -10.62 6.97 0.00
N LYS A 277 -10.56 5.76 0.58
CA LYS A 277 -9.33 5.22 1.15
C LYS A 277 -8.25 4.95 0.10
N VAL A 278 -8.61 4.54 -1.12
CA VAL A 278 -7.67 4.37 -2.23
C VAL A 278 -7.29 5.72 -2.85
N ALA A 279 -8.26 6.62 -3.01
CA ALA A 279 -8.07 7.96 -3.60
C ALA A 279 -7.16 8.90 -2.79
N GLN A 280 -6.95 8.62 -1.49
CA GLN A 280 -5.96 9.34 -0.65
C GLN A 280 -4.51 9.15 -1.13
N GLY A 281 -4.18 8.00 -1.72
CA GLY A 281 -2.80 7.67 -2.14
C GLY A 281 -2.56 7.66 -3.65
N ARG A 282 -3.62 7.71 -4.49
CA ARG A 282 -3.52 7.68 -5.96
C ARG A 282 -4.71 8.40 -6.59
N SER A 283 -4.48 9.27 -7.57
CA SER A 283 -5.60 9.90 -8.32
C SER A 283 -6.30 8.93 -9.27
N VAL A 284 -5.59 7.91 -9.77
CA VAL A 284 -6.13 6.90 -10.67
C VAL A 284 -5.80 5.49 -10.17
N PHE A 285 -6.80 4.62 -10.18
CA PHE A 285 -6.71 3.25 -9.66
C PHE A 285 -7.56 2.27 -10.50
N SER A 286 -7.42 0.98 -10.23
CA SER A 286 -8.14 -0.10 -10.92
C SER A 286 -9.21 -0.74 -10.04
N GLU A 287 -10.14 -1.49 -10.65
CA GLU A 287 -11.11 -2.34 -9.94
C GLU A 287 -10.39 -3.31 -8.97
N HIS A 288 -9.23 -3.83 -9.38
CA HIS A 288 -8.40 -4.71 -8.53
C HIS A 288 -7.87 -4.00 -7.28
N ASP A 289 -7.52 -2.71 -7.34
CA ASP A 289 -7.08 -1.97 -6.15
C ASP A 289 -8.23 -1.81 -5.14
N LEU A 290 -9.45 -1.55 -5.62
CA LEU A 290 -10.66 -1.46 -4.77
C LEU A 290 -11.01 -2.82 -4.15
N ILE A 291 -11.02 -3.89 -4.94
CA ILE A 291 -11.29 -5.25 -4.46
C ILE A 291 -10.22 -5.69 -3.45
N LYS A 292 -8.94 -5.33 -3.67
CA LYS A 292 -7.83 -5.63 -2.77
C LYS A 292 -7.96 -4.91 -1.42
N GLU A 293 -8.43 -3.67 -1.40
CA GLU A 293 -8.69 -2.96 -0.14
C GLU A 293 -9.96 -3.47 0.55
N ALA A 294 -11.05 -3.72 -0.19
CA ALA A 294 -12.31 -4.25 0.37
C ALA A 294 -12.19 -5.69 0.88
N GLY A 295 -11.39 -6.53 0.22
CA GLY A 295 -11.10 -7.91 0.60
C GLY A 295 -10.38 -8.06 1.95
N LYS A 296 -9.96 -6.96 2.59
CA LYS A 296 -9.50 -6.93 3.99
C LYS A 296 -10.64 -7.03 5.00
N TYR A 297 -11.90 -6.88 4.57
CA TYR A 297 -13.08 -6.84 5.44
C TYR A 297 -14.20 -7.82 5.00
N LEU A 298 -14.24 -8.18 3.72
CA LEU A 298 -15.23 -9.09 3.13
C LEU A 298 -14.72 -10.54 3.16
N ASN A 299 -15.56 -11.50 3.55
CA ASN A 299 -15.14 -12.85 3.95
C ASN A 299 -15.57 -13.94 2.96
N THR A 300 -16.44 -13.63 2.00
CA THR A 300 -16.99 -14.59 1.04
C THR A 300 -16.90 -14.06 -0.40
N ALA A 301 -16.84 -14.98 -1.37
CA ALA A 301 -16.88 -14.62 -2.78
C ALA A 301 -18.18 -13.90 -3.16
N GLN A 302 -19.29 -14.22 -2.48
CA GLN A 302 -20.58 -13.54 -2.64
C GLN A 302 -20.52 -12.09 -2.14
N GLU A 303 -19.96 -11.82 -0.95
CA GLU A 303 -19.79 -10.45 -0.46
C GLU A 303 -18.86 -9.64 -1.37
N ILE A 304 -17.76 -10.25 -1.86
CA ILE A 304 -16.85 -9.60 -2.80
C ILE A 304 -17.58 -9.26 -4.11
N GLU A 305 -18.41 -10.15 -4.67
CA GLU A 305 -19.17 -9.86 -5.89
C GLU A 305 -20.29 -8.83 -5.64
N VAL A 306 -20.94 -8.83 -4.47
CA VAL A 306 -21.94 -7.80 -4.12
C VAL A 306 -21.28 -6.43 -3.94
N PHE A 307 -20.15 -6.35 -3.23
CA PHE A 307 -19.35 -5.13 -3.13
C PHE A 307 -18.91 -4.66 -4.51
N ARG A 308 -18.37 -5.56 -5.33
CA ARG A 308 -17.97 -5.30 -6.71
C ARG A 308 -19.12 -4.72 -7.52
N VAL A 309 -20.31 -5.32 -7.49
CA VAL A 309 -21.49 -4.79 -8.19
C VAL A 309 -21.91 -3.42 -7.65
N ARG A 310 -21.85 -3.18 -6.33
CA ARG A 310 -22.25 -1.91 -5.70
C ARG A 310 -21.22 -0.79 -5.90
N VAL A 311 -19.93 -1.03 -5.71
CA VAL A 311 -18.85 -0.04 -5.94
C VAL A 311 -18.80 0.37 -7.41
N MET A 312 -19.01 -0.57 -8.33
CA MET A 312 -19.13 -0.31 -9.77
C MET A 312 -20.45 0.39 -10.18
N GLN A 313 -21.35 0.63 -9.23
CA GLN A 313 -22.57 1.43 -9.37
C GLN A 313 -22.54 2.70 -8.49
N SER A 314 -21.46 2.94 -7.72
CA SER A 314 -21.33 4.11 -6.86
C SER A 314 -21.26 5.40 -7.71
N PRO A 315 -21.96 6.48 -7.32
CA PRO A 315 -21.78 7.79 -7.93
C PRO A 315 -20.42 8.42 -7.61
N GLU A 316 -19.74 7.97 -6.55
CA GLU A 316 -18.39 8.41 -6.18
C GLU A 316 -17.31 7.74 -7.06
N LEU A 317 -17.62 6.61 -7.73
CA LEU A 317 -16.69 5.95 -8.65
C LEU A 317 -16.84 6.47 -10.08
N VAL A 318 -15.85 7.22 -10.57
CA VAL A 318 -15.85 7.70 -11.96
C VAL A 318 -14.92 6.85 -12.82
N GLN A 319 -15.46 6.26 -13.89
CA GLN A 319 -14.66 5.57 -14.89
C GLN A 319 -14.03 6.56 -15.87
N LEU A 320 -12.70 6.50 -15.96
CA LEU A 320 -11.87 7.33 -16.84
C LEU A 320 -11.60 6.63 -18.18
N ALA A 321 -11.26 5.34 -18.15
CA ALA A 321 -10.98 4.54 -19.36
C ALA A 321 -11.51 3.11 -19.25
N ASP A 322 -11.81 2.51 -20.41
CA ASP A 322 -12.17 1.11 -20.56
C ASP A 322 -10.96 0.18 -20.51
N GLU A 323 -11.23 -1.13 -20.35
CA GLU A 323 -10.21 -2.17 -20.46
C GLU A 323 -9.76 -2.32 -21.92
N VAL A 324 -8.47 -2.15 -22.17
CA VAL A 324 -7.87 -2.37 -23.49
C VAL A 324 -7.39 -3.81 -23.57
N ARG A 325 -7.90 -4.56 -24.56
CA ARG A 325 -7.44 -5.92 -24.90
C ARG A 325 -6.68 -5.91 -26.21
N HIS A 326 -5.82 -6.90 -26.40
CA HIS A 326 -5.14 -7.11 -27.67
C HIS A 326 -6.12 -7.63 -28.72
N GLU A 327 -6.00 -7.14 -29.95
CA GLU A 327 -6.98 -7.40 -31.02
C GLU A 327 -7.08 -8.88 -31.42
N THR A 328 -5.95 -9.61 -31.33
CA THR A 328 -5.83 -10.99 -31.82
C THR A 328 -5.59 -12.04 -30.73
N GLN A 329 -5.53 -11.65 -29.46
CA GLN A 329 -5.20 -12.55 -28.34
C GLN A 329 -5.99 -12.12 -27.08
N ASP A 330 -6.41 -13.09 -26.26
CA ASP A 330 -7.32 -12.86 -25.13
C ASP A 330 -6.60 -12.42 -23.83
N TRP A 331 -5.64 -11.49 -23.98
CA TRP A 331 -4.86 -10.84 -22.93
C TRP A 331 -5.21 -9.35 -22.82
N VAL A 332 -5.22 -8.84 -21.59
CA VAL A 332 -5.51 -7.44 -21.25
C VAL A 332 -4.22 -6.64 -21.34
N LEU A 333 -4.20 -5.63 -22.21
CA LEU A 333 -3.09 -4.69 -22.39
C LEU A 333 -3.13 -3.57 -21.34
N SER A 334 -4.33 -3.12 -20.95
CA SER A 334 -4.53 -2.22 -19.80
C SER A 334 -5.87 -2.51 -19.15
N ALA A 335 -5.86 -2.70 -17.83
CA ALA A 335 -7.10 -2.70 -17.03
C ALA A 335 -7.84 -1.36 -17.15
N ALA A 336 -9.16 -1.40 -16.96
CA ALA A 336 -9.99 -0.20 -16.84
C ALA A 336 -9.52 0.72 -15.70
N LYS A 337 -9.73 2.03 -15.86
CA LYS A 337 -9.18 3.07 -14.99
C LYS A 337 -10.31 3.88 -14.34
N TYR A 338 -10.16 4.11 -13.04
CA TYR A 338 -11.14 4.76 -12.19
C TYR A 338 -10.51 5.84 -11.31
N THR A 339 -11.36 6.74 -10.83
CA THR A 339 -11.02 7.75 -9.82
C THR A 339 -12.24 7.98 -8.90
N SER A 340 -12.03 8.72 -7.81
CA SER A 340 -13.11 9.27 -6.98
C SER A 340 -13.68 10.55 -7.61
N GLN A 341 -14.98 10.81 -7.48
CA GLN A 341 -15.61 12.08 -7.84
C GLN A 341 -14.96 13.28 -7.12
N GLU A 342 -14.54 13.12 -5.86
CA GLU A 342 -13.77 14.14 -5.12
C GLU A 342 -12.46 14.52 -5.84
N MET A 343 -11.59 13.54 -6.12
CA MET A 343 -10.31 13.78 -6.82
C MET A 343 -10.51 14.36 -8.23
N LEU A 344 -11.50 13.86 -8.98
CA LEU A 344 -11.85 14.41 -10.27
C LEU A 344 -12.24 15.90 -10.17
N SER A 345 -13.00 16.26 -9.13
CA SER A 345 -13.36 17.65 -8.85
C SER A 345 -12.13 18.50 -8.53
N ILE A 346 -11.21 18.01 -7.70
CA ILE A 346 -9.99 18.72 -7.30
C ILE A 346 -9.09 18.98 -8.51
N GLU A 347 -8.84 17.96 -9.35
CA GLU A 347 -7.98 18.11 -10.52
C GLU A 347 -8.64 18.94 -11.63
N THR A 348 -9.97 18.87 -11.78
CA THR A 348 -10.72 19.75 -12.69
C THR A 348 -10.72 21.20 -12.20
N GLU A 349 -10.86 21.44 -10.89
CA GLU A 349 -10.79 22.78 -10.28
C GLU A 349 -9.38 23.37 -10.43
N MET A 350 -8.33 22.57 -10.15
CA MET A 350 -6.93 22.93 -10.36
C MET A 350 -6.65 23.32 -11.83
N ALA A 351 -7.08 22.49 -12.78
CA ALA A 351 -6.95 22.75 -14.23
C ALA A 351 -7.75 24.00 -14.67
N GLY A 352 -8.93 24.22 -14.07
CA GLY A 352 -9.75 25.40 -14.30
C GLY A 352 -9.09 26.68 -13.78
N LEU A 353 -8.54 26.65 -12.57
CA LEU A 353 -7.77 27.75 -11.98
C LEU A 353 -6.51 28.04 -12.80
N ALA A 354 -5.76 27.00 -13.21
CA ALA A 354 -4.56 27.16 -14.02
C ALA A 354 -4.87 27.79 -15.39
N SER A 355 -5.89 27.32 -16.10
CA SER A 355 -6.34 27.90 -17.37
C SER A 355 -6.82 29.35 -17.20
N LYS A 356 -7.59 29.64 -16.15
CA LYS A 356 -8.03 31.01 -15.82
C LYS A 356 -6.83 31.93 -15.56
N MET A 357 -5.92 31.56 -14.67
CA MET A 357 -4.74 32.39 -14.34
C MET A 357 -3.78 32.53 -15.53
N GLY A 358 -3.64 31.49 -16.36
CA GLY A 358 -2.84 31.52 -17.59
C GLY A 358 -3.44 32.32 -18.75
N SER A 359 -4.65 32.85 -18.58
CA SER A 359 -5.36 33.76 -19.52
C SER A 359 -5.66 35.14 -18.94
N LEU A 360 -5.36 35.39 -17.66
CA LEU A 360 -5.55 36.69 -17.02
C LEU A 360 -4.31 37.58 -17.21
N GLU A 361 -4.49 38.63 -18.02
CA GLU A 361 -3.52 39.70 -18.25
C GLU A 361 -3.20 40.44 -16.94
N SER A 362 -2.06 40.11 -16.33
CA SER A 362 -1.58 40.73 -15.10
C SER A 362 -0.08 40.53 -14.92
N HIS A 363 0.57 41.41 -14.15
CA HIS A 363 2.00 41.31 -13.79
C HIS A 363 2.98 41.30 -14.98
N GLY A 364 2.52 41.75 -16.15
CA GLY A 364 3.37 41.96 -17.32
C GLY A 364 4.28 43.15 -17.12
N ILE A 365 5.49 43.03 -17.66
CA ILE A 365 6.52 44.06 -17.58
C ILE A 365 6.70 44.71 -18.95
N THR A 366 6.92 46.02 -19.01
CA THR A 366 7.15 46.68 -20.30
C THR A 366 8.43 46.14 -20.96
N ILE A 367 8.43 46.05 -22.29
CA ILE A 367 9.59 45.56 -23.08
C ILE A 367 10.88 46.31 -22.71
N ASN A 368 10.81 47.60 -22.35
CA ASN A 368 11.97 48.38 -21.94
C ASN A 368 12.47 48.00 -20.53
N GLN A 369 11.59 47.70 -19.58
CA GLN A 369 11.96 47.18 -18.25
C GLN A 369 12.53 45.75 -18.35
N GLY A 370 11.91 44.87 -19.15
CA GLY A 370 12.43 43.51 -19.38
C GLY A 370 13.77 43.48 -20.12
N LYS A 371 13.98 44.38 -21.09
CA LYS A 371 15.30 44.55 -21.73
C LYS A 371 16.32 45.19 -20.79
N ALA A 372 15.90 46.01 -19.82
CA ALA A 372 16.79 46.55 -18.81
C ALA A 372 17.24 45.45 -17.82
N SER A 373 16.34 44.60 -17.33
CA SER A 373 16.71 43.48 -16.46
C SER A 373 17.61 42.48 -17.19
N LEU A 374 17.30 42.09 -18.43
CA LEU A 374 18.16 41.19 -19.23
C LEU A 374 19.56 41.76 -19.57
N LYS A 375 19.78 43.08 -19.43
CA LYS A 375 21.04 43.73 -19.80
C LYS A 375 22.20 43.35 -18.88
N GLU A 376 21.92 43.05 -17.62
CA GLU A 376 22.90 42.56 -16.63
C GLU A 376 23.14 41.05 -16.77
N PHE A 377 22.24 40.33 -17.44
CA PHE A 377 22.26 38.87 -17.61
C PHE A 377 22.53 38.45 -19.06
N SER A 378 23.36 39.20 -19.79
CA SER A 378 23.66 38.96 -21.21
C SER A 378 24.38 37.63 -21.50
N PHE A 379 24.75 36.87 -20.47
CA PHE A 379 25.38 35.55 -20.54
C PHE A 379 24.36 34.38 -20.50
N LEU A 380 23.07 34.66 -20.29
CA LEU A 380 22.02 33.64 -20.34
C LEU A 380 21.94 32.99 -21.74
N GLY A 381 21.76 31.67 -21.78
CA GLY A 381 21.51 30.93 -23.02
C GLY A 381 20.17 31.32 -23.66
N HIS A 382 20.00 31.01 -24.95
CA HIS A 382 18.79 31.40 -25.68
C HIS A 382 17.51 30.83 -25.05
N GLU A 383 17.50 29.55 -24.65
CA GLU A 383 16.36 28.93 -23.96
C GLU A 383 16.08 29.60 -22.59
N GLN A 384 17.13 30.02 -21.88
CA GLN A 384 16.99 30.73 -20.60
C GLN A 384 16.41 32.14 -20.81
N GLN A 385 16.84 32.87 -21.84
CA GLN A 385 16.28 34.17 -22.21
C GLN A 385 14.80 34.05 -22.59
N VAL A 386 14.44 33.07 -23.41
CA VAL A 386 13.04 32.77 -23.76
C VAL A 386 12.21 32.40 -22.52
N ALA A 387 12.80 31.70 -21.54
CA ALA A 387 12.14 31.42 -20.27
C ALA A 387 11.96 32.68 -19.39
N VAL A 388 12.95 33.60 -19.33
CA VAL A 388 12.77 34.93 -18.68
C VAL A 388 11.62 35.68 -19.35
N GLU A 389 11.66 35.81 -20.68
CA GLU A 389 10.60 36.48 -21.45
C GLU A 389 9.23 35.85 -21.16
N HIS A 390 9.12 34.52 -21.19
CA HIS A 390 7.90 33.79 -20.90
C HIS A 390 7.32 34.09 -19.50
N VAL A 391 8.16 34.14 -18.45
CA VAL A 391 7.65 34.45 -17.10
C VAL A 391 7.33 35.94 -16.92
N LEU A 392 7.98 36.84 -17.67
CA LEU A 392 7.73 38.29 -17.61
C LEU A 392 6.51 38.76 -18.44
N ILE A 393 5.90 37.87 -19.25
CA ILE A 393 4.61 38.11 -19.92
C ILE A 393 3.50 38.40 -18.89
N ASP A 394 2.52 39.20 -19.33
CA ASP A 394 1.25 39.49 -18.67
C ASP A 394 0.34 38.26 -18.52
N LYS A 395 0.76 37.31 -17.67
CA LYS A 395 -0.06 36.18 -17.25
C LYS A 395 0.02 35.98 -15.76
N GLN A 396 -1.12 35.77 -15.10
CA GLN A 396 -1.17 35.48 -13.67
C GLN A 396 -0.57 34.10 -13.33
N LEU A 397 -0.46 33.17 -14.29
CA LEU A 397 0.28 31.92 -14.15
C LEU A 397 1.26 31.73 -15.30
N ALA A 398 2.50 31.37 -14.98
CA ALA A 398 3.51 30.91 -15.92
C ALA A 398 4.18 29.62 -15.40
N SER A 399 4.63 28.77 -16.32
CA SER A 399 5.26 27.48 -16.00
C SER A 399 6.59 27.36 -16.73
N VAL A 400 7.63 26.88 -16.04
CA VAL A 400 8.95 26.61 -16.63
C VAL A 400 9.41 25.20 -16.26
N VAL A 401 9.55 24.36 -17.28
CA VAL A 401 10.18 23.03 -17.15
C VAL A 401 11.65 23.17 -17.51
N GLY A 402 12.55 22.82 -16.60
CA GLY A 402 13.99 22.83 -16.89
C GLY A 402 14.68 21.59 -16.35
N PHE A 403 15.44 20.92 -17.21
CA PHE A 403 16.14 19.67 -16.87
C PHE A 403 17.14 19.87 -15.73
N ALA A 404 17.57 18.77 -15.10
CA ALA A 404 18.52 18.81 -14.00
C ALA A 404 19.87 19.42 -14.46
N GLY A 405 20.16 20.66 -14.04
CA GLY A 405 21.39 21.36 -14.42
C GLY A 405 21.26 22.38 -15.56
N SER A 406 20.04 22.80 -15.88
CA SER A 406 19.70 23.82 -16.89
C SER A 406 19.85 25.28 -16.43
N GLY A 407 20.31 25.53 -15.19
CA GLY A 407 20.48 26.89 -14.66
C GLY A 407 19.17 27.64 -14.40
N LYS A 408 18.10 26.93 -14.01
CA LYS A 408 16.77 27.52 -13.71
C LYS A 408 16.85 28.72 -12.77
N THR A 409 17.66 28.65 -11.71
CA THR A 409 17.74 29.69 -10.66
C THR A 409 18.26 31.03 -11.20
N THR A 410 19.22 31.03 -12.11
CA THR A 410 19.75 32.24 -12.76
C THR A 410 18.72 32.90 -13.70
N MET A 411 17.86 32.11 -14.33
CA MET A 411 16.70 32.63 -15.08
C MET A 411 15.70 33.32 -14.14
N VAL A 412 15.46 32.75 -12.97
CA VAL A 412 14.59 33.35 -11.94
C VAL A 412 15.16 34.66 -11.40
N GLU A 413 16.47 34.74 -11.18
CA GLU A 413 17.17 35.96 -10.74
C GLU A 413 16.95 37.13 -11.72
N ALA A 414 17.13 36.88 -13.02
CA ALA A 414 16.88 37.86 -14.07
C ALA A 414 15.41 38.30 -14.15
N ALA A 415 14.47 37.37 -13.92
CA ALA A 415 13.04 37.68 -13.86
C ALA A 415 12.66 38.48 -12.60
N LYS A 416 13.27 38.16 -11.44
CA LYS A 416 13.12 38.88 -10.18
C LYS A 416 13.50 40.36 -10.34
N HIS A 417 14.66 40.65 -10.92
CA HIS A 417 15.09 42.03 -11.18
C HIS A 417 14.09 42.79 -12.06
N GLY A 418 13.46 42.10 -13.02
CA GLY A 418 12.32 42.64 -13.77
C GLY A 418 11.16 43.01 -12.87
N TRP A 419 10.61 42.05 -12.11
CA TRP A 419 9.42 42.26 -11.26
C TRP A 419 9.62 43.34 -10.20
N GLU A 420 10.79 43.39 -9.55
CA GLU A 420 11.11 44.43 -8.57
C GLU A 420 11.22 45.82 -9.21
N ALA A 421 11.82 45.94 -10.40
CA ALA A 421 11.85 47.18 -11.18
C ALA A 421 10.46 47.62 -11.70
N ALA A 422 9.48 46.72 -11.71
CA ALA A 422 8.07 47.02 -11.98
C ALA A 422 7.24 47.26 -10.70
N GLY A 423 7.85 47.19 -9.51
CA GLY A 423 7.20 47.46 -8.22
C GLY A 423 6.38 46.29 -7.67
N TYR A 424 6.73 45.06 -8.04
CA TYR A 424 6.19 43.84 -7.44
C TYR A 424 7.11 43.29 -6.34
N THR A 425 6.54 42.59 -5.36
CA THR A 425 7.26 41.86 -4.32
C THR A 425 7.38 40.40 -4.72
N VAL A 426 8.60 39.86 -4.78
CA VAL A 426 8.83 38.46 -5.19
C VAL A 426 9.00 37.59 -3.95
N LYS A 427 8.16 36.55 -3.82
CA LYS A 427 8.13 35.60 -2.70
C LYS A 427 8.40 34.19 -3.22
N GLY A 428 9.17 33.40 -2.49
CA GLY A 428 9.58 32.05 -2.90
C GLY A 428 8.94 30.93 -2.08
N GLY A 429 8.57 29.84 -2.75
CA GLY A 429 8.01 28.64 -2.13
C GLY A 429 8.64 27.37 -2.69
N ALA A 430 8.75 26.32 -1.88
CA ALA A 430 9.07 24.98 -2.35
C ALA A 430 8.54 23.91 -1.38
N LEU A 431 8.48 22.65 -1.81
CA LEU A 431 8.04 21.56 -0.93
C LEU A 431 9.08 21.27 0.18
N SER A 432 10.38 21.32 -0.15
CA SER A 432 11.48 21.04 0.78
C SER A 432 12.20 22.31 1.23
N GLY A 433 12.84 22.26 2.41
CA GLY A 433 13.66 23.36 2.91
C GLY A 433 14.89 23.64 2.05
N ILE A 434 15.49 22.60 1.45
CA ILE A 434 16.65 22.70 0.56
C ILE A 434 16.29 23.42 -0.74
N ALA A 435 15.15 23.10 -1.35
CA ALA A 435 14.71 23.76 -2.58
C ALA A 435 14.34 25.24 -2.32
N ALA A 436 13.64 25.52 -1.21
CA ALA A 436 13.36 26.90 -0.80
C ALA A 436 14.67 27.67 -0.54
N GLN A 437 15.67 27.04 0.08
CA GLN A 437 17.00 27.63 0.20
C GLN A 437 17.65 27.86 -1.18
N GLY A 438 17.66 26.88 -2.08
CA GLY A 438 18.32 27.00 -3.38
C GLY A 438 17.76 28.17 -4.21
N LEU A 439 16.45 28.41 -4.12
CA LEU A 439 15.79 29.58 -4.69
C LEU A 439 16.23 30.90 -4.01
N GLY A 440 16.40 30.91 -2.68
CA GLY A 440 16.85 32.09 -1.93
C GLY A 440 18.33 32.43 -2.12
N ASP A 441 19.21 31.44 -1.97
CA ASP A 441 20.66 31.61 -2.08
C ASP A 441 21.09 31.86 -3.54
N GLY A 442 20.39 31.28 -4.53
CA GLY A 442 20.75 31.37 -5.95
C GLY A 442 19.98 32.37 -6.80
N ALA A 443 18.82 32.88 -6.35
CA ALA A 443 18.07 33.95 -7.04
C ALA A 443 17.77 35.16 -6.13
N GLY A 444 18.22 35.14 -4.87
CA GLY A 444 18.00 36.24 -3.92
C GLY A 444 16.53 36.45 -3.52
N ILE A 445 15.66 35.44 -3.63
CA ILE A 445 14.23 35.52 -3.31
C ILE A 445 13.97 35.08 -1.88
N GLU A 446 13.22 35.85 -1.09
CA GLU A 446 12.83 35.40 0.26
C GLU A 446 11.91 34.17 0.17
N SER A 447 12.42 33.02 0.62
CA SER A 447 11.87 31.70 0.29
C SER A 447 11.67 30.83 1.53
N ARG A 448 10.57 30.06 1.56
CA ARG A 448 10.25 29.12 2.65
C ARG A 448 9.43 27.92 2.15
N THR A 449 9.19 26.93 3.00
CA THR A 449 8.40 25.75 2.62
C THR A 449 6.92 26.09 2.44
N LEU A 450 6.21 25.35 1.56
CA LEU A 450 4.76 25.51 1.35
C LEU A 450 3.97 25.34 2.65
N ALA A 451 4.34 24.37 3.49
CA ALA A 451 3.73 24.19 4.81
C ALA A 451 3.90 25.43 5.73
N SER A 452 5.04 26.13 5.63
CA SER A 452 5.27 27.38 6.37
C SER A 452 4.44 28.55 5.83
N TRP A 453 4.20 28.61 4.52
CA TRP A 453 3.27 29.58 3.92
C TRP A 453 1.84 29.30 4.33
N GLU A 454 1.37 28.05 4.18
CA GLU A 454 0.02 27.65 4.59
C GLU A 454 -0.27 27.92 6.07
N TYR A 455 0.71 27.69 6.95
CA TYR A 455 0.58 27.98 8.38
C TYR A 455 0.44 29.50 8.63
N ALA A 456 1.30 30.33 8.02
CA ALA A 456 1.18 31.78 8.12
C ALA A 456 -0.19 32.28 7.61
N TRP A 457 -0.64 31.78 6.45
CA TRP A 457 -1.92 32.16 5.86
C TRP A 457 -3.14 31.69 6.67
N LYS A 458 -3.04 30.56 7.39
CA LYS A 458 -4.10 30.08 8.31
C LYS A 458 -4.24 31.00 9.54
N ASP A 459 -3.13 31.58 10.01
CA ASP A 459 -3.10 32.59 11.07
C ASP A 459 -3.45 34.01 10.59
N GLY A 460 -3.76 34.21 9.30
CA GLY A 460 -3.98 35.53 8.71
C GLY A 460 -2.72 36.39 8.55
N ARG A 461 -1.53 35.79 8.67
CA ARG A 461 -0.22 36.44 8.54
C ARG A 461 0.32 36.29 7.12
N GLU A 462 1.04 37.31 6.65
CA GLU A 462 1.81 37.28 5.39
C GLU A 462 0.99 36.84 4.17
N LEU A 463 -0.26 37.30 4.12
CA LEU A 463 -1.19 37.04 3.02
C LEU A 463 -0.64 37.57 1.70
N LEU A 464 -1.02 36.90 0.61
CA LEU A 464 -0.73 37.35 -0.75
C LEU A 464 -1.61 38.55 -1.13
N THR A 465 -1.12 39.34 -2.07
CA THR A 465 -1.77 40.53 -2.63
C THR A 465 -1.56 40.60 -4.14
N SER A 466 -2.28 41.49 -4.83
CA SER A 466 -2.08 41.78 -6.26
C SER A 466 -0.79 42.56 -6.59
N LYS A 467 0.13 42.65 -5.62
CA LYS A 467 1.51 43.12 -5.78
C LYS A 467 2.55 42.02 -5.59
N ASP A 468 2.13 40.77 -5.34
CA ASP A 468 3.02 39.65 -5.12
C ASP A 468 3.20 38.78 -6.37
N VAL A 469 4.45 38.34 -6.59
CA VAL A 469 4.80 37.24 -7.50
C VAL A 469 5.31 36.08 -6.64
N LEU A 470 4.57 34.97 -6.63
CA LEU A 470 4.93 33.75 -5.91
C LEU A 470 5.65 32.77 -6.84
N VAL A 471 6.96 32.63 -6.68
CA VAL A 471 7.79 31.68 -7.42
C VAL A 471 7.86 30.36 -6.64
N ILE A 472 7.45 29.27 -7.27
CA ILE A 472 7.44 27.92 -6.68
C ILE A 472 8.47 27.04 -7.37
N ASP A 473 9.53 26.65 -6.66
CA ASP A 473 10.57 25.74 -7.16
C ASP A 473 10.33 24.27 -6.72
N GLU A 474 10.91 23.34 -7.50
CA GLU A 474 10.68 21.89 -7.43
C GLU A 474 9.18 21.52 -7.43
N ALA A 475 8.37 22.27 -8.21
CA ALA A 475 6.92 22.12 -8.31
C ALA A 475 6.47 20.72 -8.75
N GLY A 476 7.35 19.96 -9.41
CA GLY A 476 7.13 18.56 -9.80
C GLY A 476 6.76 17.61 -8.66
N MET A 477 7.09 17.94 -7.41
CA MET A 477 6.78 17.13 -6.23
C MET A 477 5.43 17.45 -5.55
N ILE A 478 4.71 18.49 -6.01
CA ILE A 478 3.49 18.95 -5.36
C ILE A 478 2.28 18.12 -5.86
N GLY A 479 1.50 17.58 -4.92
CA GLY A 479 0.28 16.82 -5.22
C GLY A 479 -0.91 17.69 -5.61
N SER A 480 -1.93 17.09 -6.24
CA SER A 480 -3.08 17.82 -6.81
C SER A 480 -3.85 18.67 -5.79
N ARG A 481 -3.98 18.20 -4.54
CA ARG A 481 -4.69 18.92 -3.47
C ARG A 481 -3.95 20.19 -3.05
N GLN A 482 -2.66 20.07 -2.70
CA GLN A 482 -1.85 21.21 -2.30
C GLN A 482 -1.68 22.24 -3.43
N MET A 483 -1.53 21.80 -4.68
CA MET A 483 -1.47 22.69 -5.83
C MET A 483 -2.79 23.47 -6.03
N ARG A 484 -3.93 22.79 -5.94
CA ARG A 484 -5.27 23.43 -6.01
C ARG A 484 -5.42 24.49 -4.93
N ASP A 485 -5.07 24.18 -3.69
CA ASP A 485 -5.15 25.12 -2.55
C ASP A 485 -4.23 26.34 -2.74
N LEU A 486 -3.03 26.14 -3.28
CA LEU A 486 -2.08 27.21 -3.60
C LEU A 486 -2.59 28.13 -4.71
N LEU A 487 -3.04 27.56 -5.83
CA LEU A 487 -3.56 28.33 -6.96
C LEU A 487 -4.83 29.09 -6.60
N SER A 488 -5.74 28.49 -5.81
CA SER A 488 -6.94 29.17 -5.30
C SER A 488 -6.56 30.42 -4.51
N ARG A 489 -5.65 30.30 -3.52
CA ARG A 489 -5.22 31.45 -2.70
C ARG A 489 -4.56 32.55 -3.52
N ALA A 490 -3.72 32.19 -4.49
CA ALA A 490 -3.07 33.17 -5.35
C ALA A 490 -4.04 33.86 -6.33
N ASN A 491 -4.98 33.10 -6.91
CA ASN A 491 -6.09 33.63 -7.71
C ASN A 491 -6.92 34.63 -6.90
N ASP A 492 -7.31 34.28 -5.67
CA ASP A 492 -8.19 35.09 -4.82
C ASP A 492 -7.51 36.37 -4.33
N ALA A 493 -6.20 36.31 -4.07
CA ALA A 493 -5.37 37.47 -3.78
C ALA A 493 -5.07 38.36 -5.01
N GLY A 494 -5.32 37.85 -6.23
CA GLY A 494 -4.90 38.48 -7.47
C GLY A 494 -3.38 38.47 -7.69
N ALA A 495 -2.63 37.58 -7.05
CA ALA A 495 -1.17 37.46 -7.15
C ALA A 495 -0.73 36.61 -8.37
N LYS A 496 0.46 36.85 -8.93
CA LYS A 496 1.05 35.98 -9.97
C LYS A 496 1.68 34.74 -9.33
N VAL A 497 1.60 33.60 -10.01
CA VAL A 497 2.32 32.37 -9.68
C VAL A 497 3.27 32.00 -10.83
N VAL A 498 4.49 31.60 -10.49
CA VAL A 498 5.46 31.04 -11.45
C VAL A 498 5.86 29.66 -10.95
N LEU A 499 5.45 28.62 -11.66
CA LEU A 499 5.76 27.23 -11.32
C LEU A 499 7.04 26.79 -12.03
N ILE A 500 7.99 26.27 -11.28
CA ILE A 500 9.32 25.90 -11.76
C ILE A 500 9.64 24.49 -11.29
N GLY A 501 10.14 23.65 -12.18
CA GLY A 501 10.50 22.30 -11.81
C GLY A 501 10.90 21.42 -12.98
N ASP A 502 10.83 20.12 -12.73
CA ASP A 502 11.11 19.05 -13.69
C ASP A 502 10.15 17.90 -13.37
N ALA A 503 9.17 17.68 -14.24
CA ALA A 503 8.13 16.67 -14.02
C ALA A 503 8.67 15.22 -14.04
N GLU A 504 9.89 15.01 -14.53
CA GLU A 504 10.54 13.71 -14.62
C GLU A 504 11.49 13.40 -13.47
N GLN A 505 11.80 14.37 -12.59
CA GLN A 505 12.46 14.10 -11.31
C GLN A 505 11.47 13.43 -10.32
N LEU A 506 11.72 13.54 -9.01
CA LEU A 506 10.96 12.81 -7.99
C LEU A 506 9.46 13.17 -8.05
N GLN A 507 8.63 12.13 -8.03
CA GLN A 507 7.18 12.25 -8.12
C GLN A 507 6.57 12.73 -6.78
N PRO A 508 5.37 13.34 -6.81
CA PRO A 508 4.63 13.66 -5.60
C PRO A 508 4.37 12.43 -4.71
N ILE A 509 4.49 12.62 -3.40
CA ILE A 509 4.13 11.61 -2.39
C ILE A 509 2.59 11.55 -2.25
N GLU A 510 1.93 12.70 -2.31
CA GLU A 510 0.47 12.78 -2.38
C GLU A 510 -0.06 12.38 -3.77
N ALA A 511 -1.36 12.17 -3.87
CA ALA A 511 -2.00 11.78 -5.13
C ALA A 511 -1.92 12.86 -6.22
N GLY A 512 -1.55 12.42 -7.43
CA GLY A 512 -1.65 13.20 -8.68
C GLY A 512 -0.36 13.89 -9.10
N ALA A 513 -0.26 14.24 -10.38
CA ALA A 513 0.92 14.82 -11.03
C ALA A 513 0.67 16.29 -11.44
N ALA A 514 0.41 17.15 -10.46
CA ALA A 514 -0.17 18.48 -10.65
C ALA A 514 0.63 19.37 -11.62
N PHE A 515 1.94 19.51 -11.41
CA PHE A 515 2.81 20.37 -12.23
C PHE A 515 2.90 19.91 -13.68
N ARG A 516 2.89 18.59 -13.95
CA ARG A 516 2.88 18.05 -15.32
C ARG A 516 1.63 18.50 -16.06
N ALA A 517 0.46 18.24 -15.47
CA ALA A 517 -0.83 18.57 -16.07
C ALA A 517 -1.00 20.08 -16.31
N ILE A 518 -0.58 20.92 -15.36
CA ILE A 518 -0.61 22.38 -15.51
C ILE A 518 0.32 22.83 -16.66
N SER A 519 1.55 22.30 -16.73
CA SER A 519 2.53 22.67 -17.76
C SER A 519 2.08 22.26 -19.17
N GLU A 520 1.45 21.08 -19.30
CA GLU A 520 0.85 20.59 -20.54
C GLU A 520 -0.33 21.46 -20.98
N GLN A 521 -1.18 21.91 -20.04
CA GLN A 521 -2.40 22.66 -20.32
C GLN A 521 -2.17 24.16 -20.57
N THR A 522 -1.31 24.84 -19.79
CA THR A 522 -1.12 26.31 -19.89
C THR A 522 -0.08 26.73 -20.92
N GLY A 523 0.69 25.77 -21.44
CA GLY A 523 1.97 26.00 -22.08
C GLY A 523 3.07 26.28 -21.05
N THR A 524 4.31 25.99 -21.44
CA THR A 524 5.49 26.10 -20.57
C THR A 524 6.71 26.50 -21.40
N ALA A 525 7.63 27.28 -20.82
CA ALA A 525 8.97 27.43 -21.38
C ALA A 525 9.81 26.21 -20.98
N VAL A 526 10.54 25.65 -21.94
CA VAL A 526 11.41 24.48 -21.72
C VAL A 526 12.88 24.91 -21.77
N ILE A 527 13.64 24.60 -20.73
CA ILE A 527 15.10 24.76 -20.69
C ILE A 527 15.72 23.35 -20.72
N GLY A 528 16.01 22.88 -21.93
CA GLY A 528 16.56 21.56 -22.23
C GLY A 528 18.09 21.54 -22.34
N GLU A 529 18.73 22.69 -22.49
CA GLU A 529 20.19 22.84 -22.49
C GLU A 529 20.77 22.54 -21.10
N ILE A 530 21.44 21.39 -20.95
CA ILE A 530 22.08 20.98 -19.70
C ILE A 530 23.53 21.49 -19.68
N ARG A 531 23.82 22.39 -18.73
CA ARG A 531 25.14 23.02 -18.57
C ARG A 531 25.97 22.46 -17.41
N ARG A 532 25.38 21.61 -16.56
CA ARG A 532 26.04 21.05 -15.35
C ARG A 532 27.24 20.17 -15.68
N GLN A 533 27.07 19.19 -16.58
CA GLN A 533 28.16 18.28 -16.92
C GLN A 533 29.19 18.96 -17.81
N HIS A 534 30.47 18.62 -17.65
CA HIS A 534 31.56 19.13 -18.49
C HIS A 534 31.70 18.38 -19.82
N GLU A 535 31.44 17.07 -19.83
CA GLU A 535 31.52 16.19 -21.00
C GLU A 535 30.22 16.15 -21.82
N ASP A 536 30.33 16.32 -23.15
CA ASP A 536 29.16 16.36 -24.06
C ASP A 536 28.32 15.08 -24.02
N TRP A 537 28.97 13.92 -23.93
CA TRP A 537 28.26 12.64 -23.87
C TRP A 537 27.49 12.47 -22.55
N MET A 538 27.96 13.07 -21.45
CA MET A 538 27.25 13.07 -20.17
C MET A 538 26.07 14.05 -20.18
N ARG A 539 26.17 15.18 -20.89
CA ARG A 539 25.04 16.08 -21.16
C ARG A 539 23.94 15.34 -21.94
N GLU A 540 24.29 14.67 -23.03
CA GLU A 540 23.32 13.89 -23.83
C GLU A 540 22.75 12.68 -23.06
N ALA A 541 23.55 11.99 -22.24
CA ALA A 541 23.03 10.93 -21.36
C ALA A 541 22.05 11.49 -20.30
N SER A 542 22.35 12.66 -19.71
CA SER A 542 21.47 13.35 -18.76
C SER A 542 20.15 13.79 -19.41
N LYS A 543 20.21 14.26 -20.66
CA LYS A 543 19.06 14.58 -21.50
C LYS A 543 18.23 13.34 -21.81
N SER A 544 18.87 12.22 -22.17
CA SER A 544 18.19 10.94 -22.36
C SER A 544 17.53 10.42 -21.08
N PHE A 545 18.11 10.61 -19.89
CA PHE A 545 17.39 10.34 -18.64
C PHE A 545 16.13 11.21 -18.50
N ALA A 546 16.22 12.51 -18.77
CA ALA A 546 15.09 13.45 -18.71
C ALA A 546 13.97 13.11 -19.72
N THR A 547 14.32 12.66 -20.94
CA THR A 547 13.33 12.31 -21.99
C THR A 547 12.89 10.83 -21.95
N HIS A 548 12.83 10.24 -20.75
CA HIS A 548 12.45 8.84 -20.47
C HIS A 548 13.30 7.72 -21.11
N LYS A 549 14.41 8.03 -21.78
CA LYS A 549 15.32 7.07 -22.42
C LYS A 549 16.35 6.51 -21.42
N THR A 550 15.88 6.12 -20.24
CA THR A 550 16.71 5.70 -19.09
C THR A 550 17.64 4.53 -19.42
N GLU A 551 17.19 3.60 -20.27
CA GLU A 551 18.00 2.45 -20.67
C GLU A 551 19.13 2.84 -21.65
N GLU A 552 18.87 3.77 -22.57
CA GLU A 552 19.87 4.37 -23.48
C GLU A 552 20.91 5.17 -22.69
N ALA A 553 20.46 6.03 -21.77
CA ALA A 553 21.32 6.81 -20.88
C ALA A 553 22.18 5.93 -19.99
N PHE A 554 21.60 4.91 -19.34
CA PHE A 554 22.35 3.97 -18.51
C PHE A 554 23.36 3.14 -19.33
N ALA A 555 23.01 2.73 -20.55
CA ALA A 555 23.93 2.06 -21.47
C ALA A 555 25.09 2.96 -21.90
N ALA A 556 24.91 4.27 -22.01
CA ALA A 556 25.99 5.22 -22.31
C ALA A 556 27.06 5.25 -21.20
N TYR A 557 26.66 5.21 -19.93
CA TYR A 557 27.57 5.06 -18.79
C TYR A 557 28.18 3.64 -18.73
N GLN A 558 27.36 2.59 -18.90
CA GLN A 558 27.82 1.20 -18.85
C GLN A 558 28.88 0.88 -19.91
N SER A 559 28.69 1.34 -21.14
CA SER A 559 29.64 1.13 -22.26
C SER A 559 30.98 1.85 -22.08
N ARG A 560 31.07 2.81 -21.15
CA ARG A 560 32.29 3.56 -20.81
C ARG A 560 32.93 3.13 -19.49
N GLY A 561 32.41 2.10 -18.83
CA GLY A 561 32.96 1.57 -17.56
C GLY A 561 32.48 2.26 -16.29
N HIS A 562 31.48 3.14 -16.36
CA HIS A 562 30.92 3.85 -15.19
C HIS A 562 29.86 3.02 -14.43
N VAL A 563 29.68 1.74 -14.78
CA VAL A 563 28.75 0.83 -14.11
C VAL A 563 29.53 -0.39 -13.62
N VAL A 564 29.63 -0.51 -12.30
CA VAL A 564 30.27 -1.61 -11.59
C VAL A 564 29.20 -2.59 -11.11
N HIS A 565 29.47 -3.88 -11.27
CA HIS A 565 28.57 -4.94 -10.83
C HIS A 565 29.34 -6.06 -10.13
N GLU A 566 29.05 -6.24 -8.84
CA GLU A 566 29.71 -7.21 -7.97
C GLU A 566 28.79 -8.39 -7.61
N LEU A 567 29.39 -9.44 -7.04
CA LEU A 567 28.65 -10.64 -6.64
C LEU A 567 27.73 -10.41 -5.43
N THR A 568 28.12 -9.54 -4.49
CA THR A 568 27.40 -9.29 -3.23
C THR A 568 27.21 -7.81 -2.97
N ALA A 569 26.22 -7.47 -2.15
CA ALA A 569 25.98 -6.10 -1.68
C ALA A 569 27.21 -5.51 -0.97
N ASP A 570 27.90 -6.29 -0.13
CA ASP A 570 29.11 -5.83 0.58
C ASP A 570 30.24 -5.50 -0.39
N HIS A 571 30.59 -6.41 -1.32
CA HIS A 571 31.65 -6.14 -2.31
C HIS A 571 31.33 -4.92 -3.17
N ALA A 572 30.05 -4.70 -3.53
CA ALA A 572 29.63 -3.51 -4.26
C ALA A 572 29.85 -2.21 -3.46
N LYS A 573 29.65 -2.24 -2.14
CA LYS A 573 29.88 -1.11 -1.24
C LYS A 573 31.35 -0.89 -0.96
N ASP A 574 32.12 -1.95 -0.73
CA ASP A 574 33.57 -1.88 -0.52
C ASP A 574 34.28 -1.33 -1.77
N ARG A 575 33.88 -1.79 -2.96
CA ARG A 575 34.39 -1.26 -4.24
C ARG A 575 33.99 0.19 -4.48
N LEU A 576 32.79 0.59 -4.06
CA LEU A 576 32.33 2.00 -4.10
C LEU A 576 33.20 2.87 -3.18
N VAL A 577 33.43 2.44 -1.94
CA VAL A 577 34.25 3.16 -0.96
C VAL A 577 35.70 3.26 -1.43
N ALA A 578 36.30 2.19 -1.94
CA ALA A 578 37.64 2.22 -2.51
C ALA A 578 37.75 3.24 -3.67
N ASP A 579 36.82 3.21 -4.63
CA ASP A 579 36.80 4.18 -5.73
C ASP A 579 36.56 5.64 -5.28
N TRP A 580 35.83 5.86 -4.17
CA TRP A 580 35.60 7.18 -3.55
C TRP A 580 36.85 7.69 -2.82
N MET A 581 37.59 6.79 -2.15
CA MET A 581 38.86 7.08 -1.50
C MET A 581 39.92 7.44 -2.55
N ASP A 582 40.07 6.63 -3.61
CA ASP A 582 40.98 6.90 -4.74
C ASP A 582 40.72 8.30 -5.34
N SER A 583 39.44 8.69 -5.51
CA SER A 583 39.08 10.00 -6.05
C SER A 583 39.23 11.17 -5.09
N SER A 584 39.26 10.93 -3.77
CA SER A 584 39.43 11.97 -2.74
C SER A 584 40.81 12.66 -2.80
N SER A 585 41.77 12.03 -3.47
CA SER A 585 43.11 12.56 -3.76
C SER A 585 43.14 13.75 -4.74
N SER A 586 42.01 14.06 -5.38
CA SER A 586 41.88 15.13 -6.38
C SER A 586 40.93 16.24 -5.91
N GLU A 587 41.21 17.48 -6.34
CA GLU A 587 40.38 18.64 -6.01
C GLU A 587 38.96 18.48 -6.59
N GLY A 588 37.94 18.81 -5.77
CA GLY A 588 36.53 18.73 -6.13
C GLY A 588 35.67 18.19 -4.99
N ASN A 589 34.36 18.46 -5.01
CA ASN A 589 33.44 17.92 -4.02
C ASN A 589 32.77 16.61 -4.48
N GLN A 590 32.50 15.71 -3.53
CA GLN A 590 31.97 14.39 -3.81
C GLN A 590 30.97 13.88 -2.78
N ILE A 591 30.00 13.07 -3.23
CA ILE A 591 28.98 12.47 -2.38
C ILE A 591 28.58 11.07 -2.86
N ILE A 592 28.26 10.20 -1.90
CA ILE A 592 27.66 8.89 -2.15
C ILE A 592 26.13 9.00 -2.07
N LEU A 593 25.42 8.41 -3.03
CA LEU A 593 23.96 8.45 -3.12
C LEU A 593 23.38 7.04 -3.07
N ALA A 594 22.45 6.80 -2.14
CA ALA A 594 21.72 5.52 -2.07
C ALA A 594 20.22 5.75 -1.85
N HIS A 595 19.39 4.75 -2.20
CA HIS A 595 17.95 4.87 -2.02
C HIS A 595 17.52 4.72 -0.55
N ARG A 596 18.03 3.67 0.14
CA ARG A 596 17.62 3.28 1.49
C ARG A 596 18.50 3.98 2.52
N ARG A 597 17.93 4.48 3.64
CA ARG A 597 18.74 5.13 4.69
C ARG A 597 19.72 4.15 5.37
N ILE A 598 19.45 2.84 5.40
CA ILE A 598 20.44 1.88 5.91
C ILE A 598 21.68 1.82 5.03
N ASP A 599 21.52 1.78 3.70
CA ASP A 599 22.67 1.76 2.79
C ASP A 599 23.48 3.06 2.95
N VAL A 600 22.81 4.19 3.20
CA VAL A 600 23.47 5.47 3.55
C VAL A 600 24.24 5.39 4.88
N ALA A 601 23.69 4.77 5.92
CA ALA A 601 24.37 4.65 7.22
C ALA A 601 25.62 3.74 7.14
N ASP A 602 25.48 2.60 6.47
CA ASP A 602 26.55 1.63 6.18
C ASP A 602 27.67 2.26 5.35
N LEU A 603 27.33 2.96 4.25
CA LEU A 603 28.30 3.65 3.40
C LEU A 603 29.02 4.81 4.13
N ASN A 604 28.31 5.57 4.99
CA ASN A 604 28.95 6.58 5.83
C ASN A 604 29.99 5.98 6.79
N LEU A 605 29.67 4.84 7.42
CA LEU A 605 30.57 4.18 8.36
C LEU A 605 31.81 3.64 7.63
N ARG A 606 31.65 2.91 6.52
CA ARG A 606 32.77 2.33 5.75
C ARG A 606 33.72 3.39 5.20
N VAL A 607 33.21 4.52 4.69
CA VAL A 607 34.08 5.64 4.26
C VAL A 607 34.91 6.16 5.41
N ARG A 608 34.28 6.36 6.58
CA ARG A 608 34.98 6.85 7.75
C ARG A 608 36.04 5.85 8.26
N GLU A 609 35.72 4.56 8.28
CA GLU A 609 36.66 3.49 8.64
C GLU A 609 37.87 3.50 7.71
N ALA A 610 37.66 3.55 6.39
CA ALA A 610 38.73 3.66 5.40
C ALA A 610 39.60 4.93 5.58
N LEU A 611 38.99 6.09 5.87
CA LEU A 611 39.71 7.33 6.16
C LEU A 611 40.55 7.25 7.45
N VAL A 612 40.12 6.47 8.45
CA VAL A 612 40.90 6.23 9.68
C VAL A 612 42.03 5.24 9.44
N GLU A 613 41.80 4.18 8.66
CA GLU A 613 42.83 3.19 8.30
C GLU A 613 43.95 3.78 7.43
N GLU A 614 43.61 4.66 6.49
CA GLU A 614 44.58 5.43 5.70
C GLU A 614 45.35 6.47 6.54
N GLY A 615 44.79 6.88 7.68
CA GLY A 615 45.33 7.93 8.54
C GLY A 615 44.94 9.36 8.13
N SER A 616 44.07 9.49 7.12
CA SER A 616 43.44 10.76 6.70
C SER A 616 42.55 11.38 7.79
N LEU A 617 41.97 10.54 8.67
CA LEU A 617 41.40 10.94 9.95
C LEU A 617 42.15 10.30 11.11
N LYS A 618 42.45 11.09 12.14
CA LYS A 618 42.94 10.57 13.42
C LYS A 618 41.72 10.24 14.28
N GLY A 619 41.68 9.03 14.85
CA GLY A 619 40.51 8.48 15.57
C GLY A 619 39.78 9.52 16.42
N GLY A 620 38.47 9.63 16.16
CA GLY A 620 37.64 10.74 16.62
C GLY A 620 37.34 10.79 18.12
N LEU A 621 36.74 11.90 18.54
CA LEU A 621 36.16 12.06 19.88
C LEU A 621 34.67 11.71 19.82
N ALA A 622 34.24 10.84 20.74
CA ALA A 622 32.84 10.49 20.93
C ALA A 622 32.02 11.72 21.38
N VAL A 623 30.94 11.99 20.65
CA VAL A 623 30.01 13.10 20.84
C VAL A 623 28.58 12.57 20.77
N GLU A 624 27.74 13.03 21.70
CA GLU A 624 26.31 12.75 21.68
C GLU A 624 25.59 13.67 20.68
N VAL A 625 24.97 13.07 19.65
CA VAL A 625 24.13 13.75 18.67
C VAL A 625 22.71 13.20 18.69
N ALA A 626 21.76 13.87 18.04
CA ALA A 626 20.36 13.42 17.96
C ALA A 626 20.19 12.01 17.36
N GLY A 627 21.16 11.56 16.55
CA GLY A 627 21.25 10.20 16.00
C GLY A 627 21.94 9.17 16.91
N GLY A 628 22.19 9.50 18.19
CA GLY A 628 22.97 8.70 19.14
C GLY A 628 24.44 9.14 19.22
N LEU A 629 25.30 8.33 19.84
CA LEU A 629 26.73 8.61 19.92
C LEU A 629 27.39 8.52 18.52
N ARG A 630 28.31 9.44 18.21
CA ARG A 630 29.12 9.48 16.98
C ARG A 630 30.55 9.95 17.29
N ASP A 631 31.53 9.42 16.59
CA ASP A 631 32.93 9.79 16.75
C ASP A 631 33.33 10.75 15.64
N PHE A 632 33.34 12.06 15.88
CA PHE A 632 33.83 13.02 14.89
C PHE A 632 35.34 13.22 15.03
N ALA A 633 36.02 13.53 13.92
CA ALA A 633 37.43 13.94 13.91
C ALA A 633 37.64 15.29 13.18
N PRO A 634 38.70 16.05 13.47
CA PRO A 634 39.12 17.15 12.62
C PRO A 634 39.41 16.64 11.20
N GLY A 635 38.77 17.26 10.20
CA GLY A 635 38.79 16.84 8.80
C GLY A 635 37.51 16.15 8.32
N GLU A 636 36.64 15.68 9.23
CA GLU A 636 35.44 14.89 8.94
C GLU A 636 34.37 15.68 8.16
N GLN A 637 33.72 15.03 7.19
CA GLN A 637 32.57 15.58 6.46
C GLN A 637 31.27 15.23 7.20
N VAL A 638 30.46 16.24 7.48
CA VAL A 638 29.21 16.14 8.24
C VAL A 638 28.02 16.64 7.46
N ILE A 639 26.83 16.13 7.79
CA ILE A 639 25.55 16.60 7.27
C ILE A 639 24.63 17.05 8.41
N PHE A 640 24.01 18.20 8.22
CA PHE A 640 23.04 18.77 9.14
C PHE A 640 21.66 18.14 8.95
N GLN A 641 20.94 17.88 10.04
CA GLN A 641 19.66 17.15 10.02
C GLN A 641 18.45 17.99 10.45
N SER A 642 18.66 19.18 11.01
CA SER A 642 17.59 20.14 11.33
C SER A 642 17.97 21.56 10.91
N ASN A 643 16.98 22.47 10.88
CA ASN A 643 17.20 23.87 10.53
C ASN A 643 17.44 24.69 11.81
N ASP A 644 18.45 25.55 11.81
CA ASP A 644 18.70 26.55 12.83
C ASP A 644 19.02 27.92 12.18
N ARG A 645 18.18 28.92 12.47
CA ARG A 645 18.32 30.27 11.87
C ARG A 645 19.44 31.10 12.49
N ALA A 646 19.83 30.85 13.74
CA ALA A 646 20.87 31.60 14.43
C ALA A 646 22.27 31.13 14.00
N LEU A 647 22.43 29.82 13.77
CA LEU A 647 23.66 29.22 13.26
C LEU A 647 23.80 29.33 11.73
N GLY A 648 22.74 29.70 11.01
CA GLY A 648 22.70 29.70 9.54
C GLY A 648 22.60 28.29 8.91
N VAL A 649 22.30 27.29 9.74
CA VAL A 649 22.36 25.85 9.42
C VAL A 649 21.02 25.32 8.94
N LYS A 650 21.02 24.42 7.95
CA LYS A 650 19.80 23.89 7.31
C LYS A 650 19.91 22.38 7.09
N ASN A 651 18.79 21.65 7.21
CA ASN A 651 18.72 20.20 7.02
C ASN A 651 19.14 19.80 5.59
N GLY A 652 20.10 18.89 5.47
CA GLY A 652 20.71 18.45 4.23
C GLY A 652 21.97 19.21 3.83
N MET A 653 22.31 20.30 4.52
CA MET A 653 23.55 21.05 4.28
C MET A 653 24.77 20.23 4.71
N LEU A 654 25.84 20.29 3.90
CA LEU A 654 27.14 19.70 4.24
C LEU A 654 28.05 20.70 4.97
N GLY A 655 28.99 20.18 5.74
CA GLY A 655 30.08 20.93 6.34
C GLY A 655 31.28 20.04 6.63
N ARG A 656 32.39 20.65 7.05
CA ARG A 656 33.61 19.97 7.47
C ARG A 656 34.03 20.39 8.87
N VAL A 657 34.29 19.43 9.75
CA VAL A 657 34.81 19.70 11.11
C VAL A 657 36.26 20.20 10.98
N GLU A 658 36.54 21.42 11.42
CA GLU A 658 37.92 21.95 11.45
C GLU A 658 38.58 21.76 12.81
N ARG A 659 37.81 21.92 13.89
CA ARG A 659 38.27 21.75 15.27
C ARG A 659 37.17 21.18 16.13
N MET A 660 37.58 20.58 17.24
CA MET A 660 36.70 19.99 18.23
C MET A 660 37.07 20.47 19.63
N GLY A 661 36.06 20.79 20.42
CA GLY A 661 36.13 20.89 21.87
C GLY A 661 35.32 19.77 22.52
N SER A 662 35.33 19.70 23.85
CA SER A 662 34.64 18.65 24.62
C SER A 662 33.11 18.64 24.50
N ALA A 663 32.51 19.73 24.02
CA ALA A 663 31.06 19.86 23.78
C ALA A 663 30.74 20.83 22.62
N SER A 664 31.69 21.06 21.71
CA SER A 664 31.48 21.94 20.57
C SER A 664 32.27 21.51 19.33
N LEU A 665 31.70 21.70 18.15
CA LEU A 665 32.37 21.50 16.86
C LEU A 665 32.53 22.86 16.16
N ASP A 666 33.75 23.20 15.75
CA ASP A 666 33.97 24.29 14.80
C ASP A 666 33.84 23.68 13.39
N VAL A 667 32.73 23.96 12.70
CA VAL A 667 32.38 23.38 11.40
C VAL A 667 32.42 24.45 10.33
N ARG A 668 33.19 24.24 9.26
CA ARG A 668 33.13 25.06 8.05
C ARG A 668 31.97 24.58 7.18
N LEU A 669 31.02 25.46 6.92
CA LEU A 669 29.86 25.18 6.07
C LEU A 669 30.26 25.01 4.60
N GLY A 670 29.57 24.15 3.85
CA GLY A 670 29.88 23.86 2.45
C GLY A 670 30.83 22.68 2.30
N THR A 671 31.36 22.51 1.09
CA THR A 671 32.21 21.38 0.71
C THR A 671 33.69 21.75 0.60
N ALA A 672 34.58 20.74 0.54
CA ALA A 672 36.02 20.97 0.48
C ALA A 672 36.39 21.79 -0.78
N GLY A 673 37.09 22.91 -0.58
CA GLY A 673 37.48 23.85 -1.64
C GLY A 673 36.63 25.12 -1.71
N GLU A 674 35.43 25.14 -1.12
CA GLU A 674 34.57 26.33 -1.11
C GLU A 674 34.93 27.30 0.03
N PRO A 675 34.81 28.64 -0.18
CA PRO A 675 34.98 29.64 0.88
C PRO A 675 33.79 29.64 1.85
N GLY A 676 33.72 28.60 2.67
CA GLY A 676 32.66 28.37 3.65
C GLY A 676 32.76 29.23 4.90
N GLN A 677 31.59 29.62 5.45
CA GLN A 677 31.52 30.24 6.78
C GLN A 677 31.93 29.22 7.85
N LEU A 678 32.88 29.58 8.71
CA LEU A 678 33.17 28.83 9.93
C LEU A 678 32.11 29.17 10.99
N ILE A 679 31.40 28.15 11.47
CA ILE A 679 30.43 28.26 12.55
C ILE A 679 30.88 27.41 13.74
N LYS A 680 30.42 27.79 14.94
CA LYS A 680 30.64 27.02 16.16
C LYS A 680 29.32 26.41 16.62
N LEU A 681 29.24 25.09 16.57
CA LEU A 681 28.12 24.31 17.10
C LEU A 681 28.34 24.10 18.60
N ASP A 682 27.45 24.60 19.45
CA ASP A 682 27.31 24.11 20.82
C ASP A 682 26.34 22.93 20.80
N LEU A 683 26.88 21.74 21.06
CA LEU A 683 26.18 20.46 20.96
C LEU A 683 25.07 20.29 22.02
N LYS A 684 25.01 21.16 23.03
CA LYS A 684 23.86 21.21 23.95
C LYS A 684 22.65 21.93 23.35
N SER A 685 22.89 22.91 22.47
CA SER A 685 21.83 23.68 21.80
C SER A 685 21.46 23.11 20.42
N TYR A 686 22.42 22.53 19.71
CA TYR A 686 22.24 21.98 18.37
C TYR A 686 23.04 20.68 18.24
N ASN A 687 22.34 19.55 18.29
CA ASN A 687 22.92 18.22 18.19
C ASN A 687 22.46 17.45 16.95
N HIS A 688 21.78 18.11 15.99
CA HIS A 688 21.25 17.47 14.79
C HIS A 688 22.28 17.40 13.65
N VAL A 689 23.37 16.67 13.87
CA VAL A 689 24.47 16.48 12.91
C VAL A 689 24.90 15.00 12.88
N ASP A 690 25.32 14.50 11.72
CA ASP A 690 25.77 13.12 11.50
C ASP A 690 26.81 13.09 10.36
N TYR A 691 27.36 11.92 10.02
CA TYR A 691 28.32 11.79 8.91
C TYR A 691 27.71 12.18 7.55
N GLY A 692 28.49 12.88 6.72
CA GLY A 692 28.04 13.49 5.47
C GLY A 692 28.64 12.91 4.18
N TYR A 693 29.29 11.75 4.23
CA TYR A 693 29.89 11.08 3.07
C TYR A 693 28.82 10.53 2.11
N ALA A 694 27.75 9.97 2.68
CA ALA A 694 26.61 9.43 1.96
C ALA A 694 25.29 10.12 2.34
N ALA A 695 24.40 10.26 1.36
CA ALA A 695 23.06 10.81 1.54
C ALA A 695 22.00 10.00 0.75
N THR A 696 20.72 10.16 1.11
CA THR A 696 19.64 9.55 0.32
C THR A 696 19.41 10.33 -0.97
N ILE A 697 19.02 9.63 -2.04
CA ILE A 697 18.67 10.24 -3.34
C ILE A 697 17.65 11.38 -3.16
N HIS A 698 16.65 11.18 -2.29
CA HIS A 698 15.65 12.21 -1.93
C HIS A 698 16.26 13.47 -1.27
N LYS A 699 17.23 13.32 -0.35
CA LYS A 699 17.93 14.47 0.26
C LYS A 699 18.90 15.16 -0.71
N SER A 700 19.35 14.47 -1.75
CA SER A 700 20.25 15.02 -2.78
C SER A 700 19.56 15.83 -3.89
N GLN A 701 18.22 15.95 -3.88
CA GLN A 701 17.52 16.80 -4.84
C GLN A 701 17.94 18.27 -4.68
N GLY A 702 18.15 18.97 -5.79
CA GLY A 702 18.79 20.30 -5.84
C GLY A 702 20.32 20.28 -5.75
N VAL A 703 20.92 19.33 -5.01
CA VAL A 703 22.39 19.24 -4.84
C VAL A 703 23.10 19.06 -6.20
N THR A 704 24.25 19.70 -6.35
CA THR A 704 25.19 19.50 -7.46
C THR A 704 26.58 19.28 -6.85
N VAL A 705 27.28 18.25 -7.32
CA VAL A 705 28.64 17.91 -6.91
C VAL A 705 29.53 17.73 -8.14
N ASP A 706 30.84 17.76 -7.98
CA ASP A 706 31.77 17.46 -9.06
C ASP A 706 31.72 15.96 -9.37
N ARG A 707 31.77 15.09 -8.34
CA ARG A 707 31.66 13.62 -8.51
C ARG A 707 30.59 12.97 -7.63
N SER A 708 29.94 11.93 -8.16
CA SER A 708 28.90 11.20 -7.42
C SER A 708 29.02 9.68 -7.56
N PHE A 709 28.73 8.98 -6.47
CA PHE A 709 28.86 7.51 -6.38
C PHE A 709 27.52 6.92 -5.99
N VAL A 710 26.86 6.21 -6.91
CA VAL A 710 25.48 5.76 -6.74
C VAL A 710 25.44 4.28 -6.36
N TYR A 711 24.92 3.95 -5.17
CA TYR A 711 24.60 2.57 -4.81
C TYR A 711 23.20 2.19 -5.33
N GLY A 712 23.19 1.33 -6.33
CA GLY A 712 22.00 0.84 -7.02
C GLY A 712 21.26 -0.24 -6.23
N SER A 713 19.95 -0.04 -6.03
CA SER A 713 19.06 -1.05 -5.43
C SER A 713 17.88 -1.38 -6.35
N GLY A 714 17.37 -2.61 -6.27
CA GLY A 714 16.20 -3.08 -7.01
C GLY A 714 14.89 -2.38 -6.63
N SER A 715 14.91 -1.53 -5.58
CA SER A 715 13.83 -0.60 -5.24
C SER A 715 13.78 0.66 -6.12
N MET A 716 14.87 1.01 -6.81
CA MET A 716 14.93 2.18 -7.68
C MET A 716 14.07 2.05 -8.93
N ASP A 717 13.54 3.18 -9.38
CA ASP A 717 12.79 3.34 -10.62
C ASP A 717 13.39 4.46 -11.48
N ARG A 718 12.70 4.85 -12.56
CA ARG A 718 13.19 5.86 -13.50
C ARG A 718 13.53 7.18 -12.82
N HIS A 719 12.68 7.65 -11.93
CA HIS A 719 12.79 8.97 -11.31
C HIS A 719 13.96 9.02 -10.34
N LEU A 720 14.09 7.98 -9.51
CA LEU A 720 15.25 7.81 -8.62
C LEU A 720 16.56 7.70 -9.41
N THR A 721 16.55 6.99 -10.54
CA THR A 721 17.73 6.82 -11.41
C THR A 721 18.15 8.13 -12.08
N TYR A 722 17.21 8.86 -12.69
CA TYR A 722 17.50 10.17 -13.29
C TYR A 722 18.06 11.15 -12.25
N VAL A 723 17.44 11.20 -11.06
CA VAL A 723 17.89 12.09 -9.99
C VAL A 723 19.28 11.72 -9.51
N SER A 724 19.58 10.44 -9.21
CA SER A 724 20.90 10.04 -8.74
C SER A 724 22.00 10.20 -9.79
N MET A 725 21.72 9.83 -11.05
CA MET A 725 22.74 9.80 -12.12
C MET A 725 23.09 11.19 -12.68
N THR A 726 22.42 12.27 -12.28
CA THR A 726 22.63 13.62 -12.86
C THR A 726 23.16 14.67 -11.89
N ARG A 727 23.59 14.29 -10.67
CA ARG A 727 24.12 15.25 -9.67
C ARG A 727 25.55 15.72 -9.93
N HIS A 728 26.34 14.97 -10.70
CA HIS A 728 27.74 15.25 -11.02
C HIS A 728 27.94 16.40 -12.03
N ARG A 729 29.11 17.03 -12.01
CA ARG A 729 29.67 17.88 -13.08
C ARG A 729 30.72 17.14 -13.91
N ASP A 730 31.61 16.40 -13.23
CA ASP A 730 32.75 15.71 -13.83
C ASP A 730 32.47 14.22 -14.07
N ASP A 731 32.00 13.49 -13.04
CA ASP A 731 31.82 12.04 -13.15
C ASP A 731 30.75 11.44 -12.23
N VAL A 732 30.10 10.38 -12.69
CA VAL A 732 29.27 9.50 -11.88
C VAL A 732 29.63 8.03 -12.11
N LYS A 733 29.72 7.27 -11.03
CA LYS A 733 29.82 5.81 -11.07
C LYS A 733 28.62 5.16 -10.37
N PHE A 734 28.10 4.09 -10.95
CA PHE A 734 26.96 3.33 -10.43
C PHE A 734 27.41 1.93 -10.02
N TYR A 735 27.13 1.53 -8.78
CA TYR A 735 27.54 0.26 -8.20
C TYR A 735 26.30 -0.59 -7.94
N SER A 736 26.39 -1.89 -8.21
CA SER A 736 25.27 -2.81 -8.04
C SER A 736 25.77 -4.21 -7.66
N SER A 737 24.89 -5.02 -7.08
CA SER A 737 25.19 -6.43 -6.76
C SER A 737 24.24 -7.40 -7.43
N ALA A 738 24.63 -8.67 -7.54
CA ALA A 738 23.77 -9.74 -8.03
C ALA A 738 22.54 -9.98 -7.13
N ASP A 739 22.63 -9.64 -5.83
CA ASP A 739 21.52 -9.71 -4.87
C ASP A 739 20.34 -8.81 -5.31
N GLU A 740 20.64 -7.56 -5.66
CA GLU A 740 19.67 -6.57 -6.15
C GLU A 740 19.36 -6.80 -7.65
N PHE A 741 20.37 -7.21 -8.44
CA PHE A 741 20.31 -7.30 -9.90
C PHE A 741 20.95 -8.58 -10.45
N LYS A 742 20.28 -9.73 -10.27
CA LYS A 742 20.65 -11.07 -10.80
C LYS A 742 21.15 -11.16 -12.26
N ASP A 743 20.88 -10.16 -13.10
CA ASP A 743 21.33 -10.10 -14.49
C ASP A 743 21.80 -8.66 -14.81
N PRO A 744 23.11 -8.42 -14.97
CA PRO A 744 23.67 -7.09 -15.23
C PRO A 744 23.11 -6.43 -16.49
N LYS A 745 22.74 -7.24 -17.50
CA LYS A 745 22.19 -6.74 -18.77
C LYS A 745 20.76 -6.22 -18.62
N LYS A 746 20.09 -6.53 -17.51
CA LYS A 746 18.72 -6.09 -17.21
C LYS A 746 18.67 -4.97 -16.17
N ILE A 747 19.80 -4.40 -15.76
CA ILE A 747 19.83 -3.26 -14.83
C ILE A 747 19.08 -2.08 -15.45
N GLY A 748 19.47 -1.64 -16.66
CA GLY A 748 18.80 -0.55 -17.39
C GLY A 748 17.29 -0.77 -17.53
N ALA A 749 16.86 -1.97 -17.92
CA ALA A 749 15.44 -2.34 -18.04
C ALA A 749 14.68 -2.46 -16.70
N LYS A 750 15.36 -2.66 -15.56
CA LYS A 750 14.74 -2.53 -14.23
C LYS A 750 14.64 -1.06 -13.82
N LEU A 751 15.68 -0.27 -14.06
CA LEU A 751 15.73 1.15 -13.72
C LEU A 751 14.81 2.00 -14.60
N SER A 752 14.52 1.59 -15.84
CA SER A 752 13.60 2.31 -16.75
C SER A 752 12.11 2.14 -16.41
N ARG A 753 11.77 1.32 -15.41
CA ARG A 753 10.38 1.08 -14.98
C ARG A 753 9.70 2.38 -14.56
N ALA A 754 8.66 2.76 -15.28
CA ALA A 754 7.83 3.90 -14.93
C ALA A 754 6.89 3.56 -13.75
N ARG A 755 6.94 4.39 -12.71
CA ARG A 755 5.96 4.45 -11.60
C ARG A 755 5.32 5.83 -11.50
N LEU A 756 5.13 6.48 -12.65
CA LEU A 756 4.51 7.80 -12.77
C LEU A 756 3.21 7.89 -11.98
N GLN A 757 3.04 8.98 -11.23
CA GLN A 757 1.73 9.42 -10.79
C GLN A 757 0.90 9.73 -12.04
N SER A 758 -0.34 9.23 -12.08
CA SER A 758 -1.32 9.54 -13.13
C SER A 758 -2.34 10.51 -12.57
N THR A 759 -2.87 11.38 -13.44
CA THR A 759 -3.96 12.30 -13.13
C THR A 759 -5.21 11.88 -13.90
N THR A 760 -6.37 12.25 -13.38
CA THR A 760 -7.65 12.16 -14.09
C THR A 760 -7.63 12.93 -15.42
N LEU A 761 -6.82 13.99 -15.52
CA LEU A 761 -6.70 14.85 -16.70
C LEU A 761 -6.13 14.09 -17.92
N ASP A 762 -5.20 13.15 -17.71
CA ASP A 762 -4.60 12.25 -18.73
C ASP A 762 -5.67 11.52 -19.58
N TYR A 763 -6.85 11.32 -18.99
CA TYR A 763 -7.98 10.61 -19.57
C TYR A 763 -9.11 11.54 -20.03
N LEU A 764 -9.11 12.80 -19.59
CA LEU A 764 -10.07 13.81 -20.02
C LEU A 764 -9.66 14.46 -21.35
N GLU A 765 -8.37 14.72 -21.57
CA GLU A 765 -7.90 15.29 -22.85
C GLU A 765 -8.15 14.35 -24.03
N ARG A 766 -7.92 13.03 -23.85
CA ARG A 766 -8.28 11.99 -24.82
C ARG A 766 -9.79 11.88 -25.10
N ARG A 767 -10.65 12.51 -24.26
CA ARG A 767 -12.10 12.64 -24.49
C ARG A 767 -12.48 13.96 -25.17
N GLN A 768 -11.63 14.99 -25.15
CA GLN A 768 -11.95 16.32 -25.70
C GLN A 768 -11.88 16.39 -27.23
N SER A 769 -11.27 15.41 -27.90
CA SER A 769 -11.28 15.27 -29.36
C SER A 769 -12.61 14.80 -29.97
N ALA A 770 -13.67 14.63 -29.16
CA ALA A 770 -15.01 14.25 -29.60
C ALA A 770 -16.00 15.45 -29.55
N PRO A 771 -16.80 15.71 -30.60
CA PRO A 771 -17.68 16.88 -30.65
C PRO A 771 -18.75 16.95 -29.55
N GLU A 772 -19.06 18.17 -29.10
CA GLU A 772 -19.94 18.43 -27.94
C GLU A 772 -21.37 17.87 -28.09
N LYS A 773 -21.89 17.76 -29.31
CA LYS A 773 -23.19 17.11 -29.60
C LYS A 773 -23.24 15.65 -29.14
N ASP A 774 -22.13 14.93 -29.25
CA ASP A 774 -22.05 13.53 -28.84
C ASP A 774 -21.98 13.37 -27.32
N ARG A 775 -21.62 14.43 -26.59
CA ARG A 775 -21.52 14.41 -25.12
C ARG A 775 -22.90 14.30 -24.45
N VAL A 776 -23.89 15.03 -24.95
CA VAL A 776 -25.29 14.93 -24.51
C VAL A 776 -25.94 13.62 -25.01
N ALA A 777 -25.62 13.20 -26.24
CA ALA A 777 -26.09 11.91 -26.77
C ALA A 777 -25.53 10.72 -25.97
N TYR A 778 -24.25 10.75 -25.59
CA TYR A 778 -23.59 9.72 -24.79
C TYR A 778 -24.12 9.68 -23.36
N LEU A 779 -24.25 10.82 -22.66
CA LEU A 779 -24.86 10.85 -21.33
C LEU A 779 -26.29 10.31 -21.35
N ARG A 780 -27.08 10.66 -22.38
CA ARG A 780 -28.41 10.08 -22.60
C ARG A 780 -28.36 8.57 -22.85
N GLN A 781 -27.44 8.10 -23.67
CA GLN A 781 -27.31 6.68 -24.03
C GLN A 781 -26.70 5.82 -22.90
N VAL A 782 -25.88 6.41 -22.02
CA VAL A 782 -25.41 5.79 -20.77
C VAL A 782 -26.56 5.72 -19.78
N PHE A 783 -27.33 6.80 -19.59
CA PHE A 783 -28.51 6.81 -18.72
C PHE A 783 -29.57 5.79 -19.19
N GLU A 784 -29.87 5.75 -20.49
CA GLU A 784 -30.78 4.77 -21.10
C GLU A 784 -30.24 3.32 -20.96
N ARG A 785 -28.92 3.09 -21.06
CA ARG A 785 -28.30 1.78 -20.80
C ARG A 785 -28.34 1.39 -19.32
N GLN A 786 -28.11 2.32 -18.39
CA GLN A 786 -28.25 2.10 -16.95
C GLN A 786 -29.70 1.70 -16.62
N VAL A 787 -30.69 2.44 -17.14
CA VAL A 787 -32.12 2.18 -16.95
C VAL A 787 -32.55 0.84 -17.56
N ALA A 788 -32.07 0.49 -18.76
CA ALA A 788 -32.35 -0.81 -19.38
C ALA A 788 -31.73 -1.97 -18.58
N ARG A 789 -30.50 -1.80 -18.08
CA ARG A 789 -29.80 -2.79 -17.23
C ARG A 789 -30.57 -3.02 -15.92
N LEU A 790 -31.01 -1.95 -15.25
CA LEU A 790 -31.82 -2.01 -14.02
C LEU A 790 -33.16 -2.72 -14.24
N LYS A 791 -33.90 -2.41 -15.32
CA LYS A 791 -35.12 -3.13 -15.70
C LYS A 791 -34.87 -4.64 -15.87
N SER A 792 -33.79 -5.02 -16.56
CA SER A 792 -33.47 -6.43 -16.83
C SER A 792 -33.13 -7.27 -15.57
N VAL A 793 -32.75 -6.62 -14.47
CA VAL A 793 -32.43 -7.27 -13.19
C VAL A 793 -33.67 -7.39 -12.32
N ALA A 794 -34.51 -6.34 -12.26
CA ALA A 794 -35.79 -6.38 -11.57
C ALA A 794 -36.72 -7.49 -12.11
N GLU A 795 -36.76 -7.69 -13.42
CA GLU A 795 -37.52 -8.78 -14.06
C GLU A 795 -37.06 -10.18 -13.63
N ARG A 796 -35.74 -10.40 -13.48
CA ARG A 796 -35.17 -11.71 -13.14
C ARG A 796 -35.39 -12.10 -11.68
N LEU A 797 -35.48 -11.12 -10.78
CA LEU A 797 -35.77 -11.38 -9.35
C LEU A 797 -37.24 -11.77 -9.11
N ALA A 798 -38.16 -11.36 -9.98
CA ALA A 798 -39.59 -11.63 -9.84
C ALA A 798 -40.02 -13.07 -10.23
N GLU A 799 -39.19 -13.81 -10.98
CA GLU A 799 -39.49 -15.17 -11.45
C GLU A 799 -39.20 -16.28 -10.41
N ILE A 800 -38.32 -16.00 -9.45
CA ILE A 800 -37.76 -16.99 -8.51
C ILE A 800 -38.84 -17.74 -7.70
N PRO A 801 -39.89 -17.09 -7.14
CA PRO A 801 -40.93 -17.79 -6.37
C PRO A 801 -41.75 -18.79 -7.20
N ALA A 802 -42.04 -18.47 -8.47
CA ALA A 802 -42.85 -19.33 -9.34
C ALA A 802 -42.11 -20.62 -9.72
N GLN A 803 -40.80 -20.51 -9.98
CA GLN A 803 -39.95 -21.66 -10.31
C GLN A 803 -39.74 -22.61 -9.12
N LEU A 804 -39.75 -22.09 -7.89
CA LEU A 804 -39.69 -22.89 -6.66
C LEU A 804 -41.01 -23.68 -6.42
N LYS A 805 -42.17 -23.02 -6.57
CA LYS A 805 -43.48 -23.67 -6.43
C LYS A 805 -43.68 -24.82 -7.43
N GLN A 806 -43.34 -24.60 -8.70
CA GLN A 806 -43.55 -25.60 -9.76
C GLN A 806 -42.64 -26.83 -9.65
N ARG A 807 -41.47 -26.70 -9.02
CA ARG A 807 -40.42 -27.74 -8.96
C ARG A 807 -40.35 -28.48 -7.62
N PHE A 808 -40.82 -27.86 -6.54
CA PHE A 808 -40.72 -28.40 -5.17
C PHE A 808 -42.02 -28.29 -4.34
N GLY A 809 -43.10 -27.70 -4.87
CA GLY A 809 -44.41 -27.65 -4.22
C GLY A 809 -44.59 -26.62 -3.10
N VAL A 810 -43.59 -25.76 -2.86
CA VAL A 810 -43.59 -24.75 -1.77
C VAL A 810 -44.08 -23.39 -2.27
N GLU A 811 -45.03 -22.77 -1.57
CA GLU A 811 -45.42 -21.37 -1.82
C GLU A 811 -44.53 -20.39 -1.07
N VAL A 812 -44.17 -19.28 -1.74
CA VAL A 812 -43.41 -18.15 -1.19
C VAL A 812 -44.07 -16.87 -1.69
N GLU A 813 -44.28 -15.88 -0.83
CA GLU A 813 -44.89 -14.60 -1.20
C GLU A 813 -44.10 -13.87 -2.30
N LYS A 814 -44.82 -13.23 -3.22
CA LYS A 814 -44.22 -12.39 -4.27
C LYS A 814 -43.78 -11.04 -3.67
N PRO A 815 -42.58 -10.53 -4.00
CA PRO A 815 -42.19 -9.18 -3.60
C PRO A 815 -43.08 -8.13 -4.30
N ALA A 816 -43.51 -7.13 -3.52
CA ALA A 816 -44.27 -6.00 -4.04
C ALA A 816 -43.40 -5.12 -4.97
N PRO A 817 -44.00 -4.42 -5.95
CA PRO A 817 -43.23 -4.09 -7.14
C PRO A 817 -43.09 -2.59 -7.46
N VAL A 818 -42.21 -2.27 -8.42
CA VAL A 818 -41.81 -0.91 -8.78
C VAL A 818 -42.39 -0.49 -10.14
N ALA A 819 -42.98 0.70 -10.24
CA ALA A 819 -43.63 1.24 -11.44
C ALA A 819 -42.81 2.35 -12.09
N ILE A 820 -42.13 2.07 -13.22
CA ILE A 820 -41.43 3.12 -13.98
C ILE A 820 -42.33 3.60 -15.12
N GLN A 821 -43.04 4.72 -14.91
CA GLN A 821 -43.83 5.36 -15.96
C GLN A 821 -42.94 5.97 -17.07
N PRO A 822 -43.35 5.95 -18.35
CA PRO A 822 -42.70 6.73 -19.40
C PRO A 822 -42.99 8.23 -19.25
N LEU A 823 -42.06 9.07 -19.71
CA LEU A 823 -42.31 10.52 -19.88
C LEU A 823 -43.52 10.77 -20.81
N PRO A 824 -44.41 11.73 -20.50
CA PRO A 824 -45.55 12.08 -21.36
C PRO A 824 -45.11 12.51 -22.77
N GLU A 825 -45.94 12.28 -23.79
CA GLU A 825 -45.57 12.52 -25.19
C GLU A 825 -45.21 13.98 -25.52
N GLY A 826 -45.66 14.95 -24.72
CA GLY A 826 -45.23 16.35 -24.84
C GLY A 826 -43.71 16.54 -24.74
N ALA A 827 -43.02 15.72 -23.94
CA ALA A 827 -41.56 15.78 -23.78
C ALA A 827 -40.77 15.22 -25.00
N ARG A 828 -41.44 14.65 -26.01
CA ARG A 828 -40.79 14.12 -27.22
C ARG A 828 -40.61 15.14 -28.33
N LYS A 829 -41.31 16.29 -28.29
CA LYS A 829 -41.21 17.33 -29.33
C LYS A 829 -40.52 18.59 -28.81
N GLY A 830 -39.24 18.72 -29.17
CA GLY A 830 -38.58 20.02 -29.39
C GLY A 830 -38.59 21.03 -28.24
N VAL A 831 -37.82 20.76 -27.18
CA VAL A 831 -37.44 21.81 -26.23
C VAL A 831 -36.36 22.70 -26.86
N SER A 832 -36.81 23.71 -27.61
CA SER A 832 -36.00 24.88 -27.97
C SER A 832 -36.22 25.95 -26.91
N ILE A 833 -35.32 26.07 -25.93
CA ILE A 833 -35.41 27.09 -24.89
C ILE A 833 -34.07 27.81 -24.76
N HIS A 834 -34.10 29.14 -24.99
CA HIS A 834 -33.01 30.07 -24.70
C HIS A 834 -32.88 30.32 -23.19
N ALA A 835 -31.77 30.93 -22.76
CA ALA A 835 -31.44 31.16 -21.36
C ALA A 835 -32.56 31.86 -20.54
N GLY A 836 -32.92 31.31 -19.38
CA GLY A 836 -33.68 32.06 -18.36
C GLY A 836 -34.54 31.25 -17.36
N SER A 837 -34.08 31.23 -16.10
CA SER A 837 -34.89 31.22 -14.86
C SER A 837 -35.68 29.97 -14.36
N LYS A 838 -35.41 29.67 -13.08
CA LYS A 838 -36.26 29.17 -11.96
C LYS A 838 -37.20 27.95 -12.07
N ASP A 839 -37.83 27.58 -13.18
CA ASP A 839 -38.99 26.66 -13.10
C ASP A 839 -38.66 25.17 -12.90
N VAL A 840 -37.42 24.74 -13.19
CA VAL A 840 -36.99 23.33 -13.15
C VAL A 840 -37.16 22.67 -11.77
N ARG A 841 -37.14 23.43 -10.67
CA ARG A 841 -37.23 22.85 -9.30
C ARG A 841 -38.65 22.42 -8.90
N GLN A 842 -39.71 23.02 -9.45
CA GLN A 842 -41.09 22.63 -9.08
C GLN A 842 -41.54 21.35 -9.78
N GLU A 843 -41.17 21.14 -11.05
CA GLU A 843 -41.59 19.97 -11.82
C GLU A 843 -41.03 18.65 -11.25
N VAL A 844 -39.72 18.60 -10.95
CA VAL A 844 -39.05 17.39 -10.43
C VAL A 844 -39.67 16.88 -9.12
N SER A 845 -40.19 17.79 -8.28
CA SER A 845 -40.84 17.45 -7.00
C SER A 845 -42.27 16.90 -7.15
N SER A 846 -42.82 16.89 -8.37
CA SER A 846 -44.09 16.23 -8.69
C SER A 846 -43.88 14.77 -9.15
N THR A 847 -42.86 14.53 -9.98
CA THR A 847 -42.62 13.26 -10.67
C THR A 847 -42.24 12.12 -9.70
N MET A 848 -41.60 12.43 -8.58
CA MET A 848 -41.18 11.41 -7.60
C MET A 848 -42.34 10.74 -6.82
N ARG A 849 -43.58 11.22 -6.94
CA ARG A 849 -44.73 10.70 -6.17
C ARG A 849 -45.51 9.54 -6.82
N SER A 850 -45.20 9.11 -8.05
CA SER A 850 -46.06 8.18 -8.83
C SER A 850 -45.49 6.78 -9.14
N VAL A 851 -44.36 6.39 -8.52
CA VAL A 851 -43.51 5.25 -8.98
C VAL A 851 -43.70 3.92 -8.19
N GLY A 852 -44.68 3.84 -7.30
CA GLY A 852 -45.00 2.59 -6.57
C GLY A 852 -45.97 1.66 -7.32
N GLN A 853 -45.77 0.33 -7.23
CA GLN A 853 -46.63 -0.80 -7.67
C GLN A 853 -46.46 -1.29 -9.14
N GLY A 854 -46.22 -2.60 -9.39
CA GLY A 854 -45.91 -3.15 -10.75
C GLY A 854 -45.83 -4.70 -10.92
N SER A 855 -44.62 -5.26 -11.16
CA SER A 855 -44.18 -6.69 -11.26
C SER A 855 -44.22 -7.34 -12.65
N ALA A 856 -43.22 -8.19 -12.93
CA ALA A 856 -43.01 -8.91 -14.18
C ALA A 856 -42.90 -10.43 -13.94
N PRO A 857 -43.11 -11.27 -14.97
CA PRO A 857 -42.07 -12.23 -15.39
C PRO A 857 -42.02 -12.55 -16.92
N LYS A 858 -40.96 -13.23 -17.39
CA LYS A 858 -40.70 -13.69 -18.78
C LYS A 858 -41.16 -15.16 -19.00
N PRO A 859 -41.19 -15.68 -20.27
CA PRO A 859 -40.02 -16.31 -20.93
C PRO A 859 -40.00 -16.15 -22.50
N LEU A 860 -39.06 -16.62 -23.36
CA LEU A 860 -37.71 -17.19 -23.21
C LEU A 860 -36.77 -16.87 -24.42
N ILE A 861 -35.51 -16.55 -24.12
CA ILE A 861 -34.20 -16.81 -24.79
C ILE A 861 -34.13 -17.59 -26.14
N SER A 862 -33.43 -16.99 -27.13
CA SER A 862 -32.33 -17.54 -27.99
C SER A 862 -32.11 -16.58 -29.19
N ALA A 863 -30.96 -16.37 -29.86
CA ALA A 863 -29.56 -16.89 -29.87
C ALA A 863 -28.68 -15.87 -30.68
N ILE A 864 -27.32 -15.86 -30.79
CA ILE A 864 -26.14 -16.44 -30.10
C ILE A 864 -24.87 -15.64 -30.56
N SER A 865 -23.77 -15.69 -29.77
CA SER A 865 -22.32 -15.56 -30.12
C SER A 865 -21.55 -14.41 -29.43
N ALA A 866 -20.32 -14.57 -28.92
CA ALA A 866 -19.43 -15.75 -28.83
C ALA A 866 -18.77 -15.86 -27.44
N ASN A 867 -19.39 -16.61 -26.50
CA ASN A 867 -18.92 -16.70 -25.10
C ASN A 867 -18.88 -18.13 -24.51
N GLU A 868 -19.17 -19.15 -25.32
CA GLU A 868 -19.50 -20.50 -24.82
C GLU A 868 -18.33 -21.28 -24.19
N ALA A 869 -17.07 -21.01 -24.56
CA ALA A 869 -15.93 -21.77 -24.04
C ALA A 869 -15.60 -21.45 -22.56
N ARG A 870 -15.82 -20.20 -22.14
CA ARG A 870 -15.68 -19.79 -20.73
C ARG A 870 -16.94 -20.11 -19.92
N SER A 871 -18.13 -19.93 -20.52
CA SER A 871 -19.42 -20.28 -19.91
C SER A 871 -19.47 -21.75 -19.49
N VAL A 872 -19.25 -22.68 -20.43
CA VAL A 872 -19.31 -24.14 -20.15
C VAL A 872 -18.32 -24.56 -19.06
N LYS A 873 -17.16 -23.90 -18.94
CA LYS A 873 -16.17 -24.18 -17.89
C LYS A 873 -16.61 -23.67 -16.52
N ALA A 874 -17.22 -22.49 -16.45
CA ALA A 874 -17.80 -21.95 -15.23
C ALA A 874 -19.08 -22.71 -14.82
N GLU A 875 -19.91 -23.08 -15.78
CA GLU A 875 -21.16 -23.81 -15.60
C GLU A 875 -20.94 -25.28 -15.22
N LEU A 876 -19.91 -25.97 -15.74
CA LEU A 876 -19.55 -27.32 -15.27
C LEU A 876 -18.96 -27.30 -13.85
N LEU A 877 -18.15 -26.30 -13.51
CA LEU A 877 -17.66 -26.12 -12.14
C LEU A 877 -18.83 -25.79 -11.19
N ALA A 878 -19.68 -24.82 -11.56
CA ALA A 878 -20.87 -24.46 -10.80
C ALA A 878 -21.84 -25.65 -10.70
N ALA A 879 -22.07 -26.43 -11.76
CA ALA A 879 -22.91 -27.62 -11.73
C ALA A 879 -22.32 -28.69 -10.78
N SER A 880 -21.01 -28.95 -10.80
CA SER A 880 -20.39 -29.92 -9.88
C SER A 880 -20.42 -29.47 -8.40
N VAL A 881 -20.45 -28.15 -8.17
CA VAL A 881 -20.63 -27.54 -6.83
C VAL A 881 -22.09 -27.62 -6.43
N ILE A 882 -23.03 -27.26 -7.32
CA ILE A 882 -24.48 -27.29 -7.11
C ILE A 882 -24.98 -28.74 -6.93
N GLU A 883 -24.47 -29.73 -7.65
CA GLU A 883 -24.81 -31.14 -7.43
C GLU A 883 -24.41 -31.63 -6.03
N LYS A 884 -23.28 -31.14 -5.50
CA LYS A 884 -22.80 -31.50 -4.15
C LYS A 884 -23.48 -30.66 -3.06
N GLU A 885 -23.85 -29.42 -3.37
CA GLU A 885 -24.77 -28.60 -2.57
C GLU A 885 -26.12 -29.31 -2.44
N VAL A 886 -26.71 -29.77 -3.55
CA VAL A 886 -27.96 -30.56 -3.62
C VAL A 886 -27.79 -31.94 -2.96
N GLY A 887 -26.60 -32.54 -3.00
CA GLY A 887 -26.26 -33.74 -2.23
C GLY A 887 -26.33 -33.50 -0.71
N SER A 888 -25.80 -32.37 -0.24
CA SER A 888 -25.90 -31.97 1.17
C SER A 888 -27.34 -31.61 1.56
N GLN A 889 -28.08 -30.89 0.71
CA GLN A 889 -29.49 -30.57 0.93
C GLN A 889 -30.36 -31.83 0.89
N ARG A 890 -30.04 -32.84 0.07
CA ARG A 890 -30.70 -34.16 0.12
C ARG A 890 -30.47 -34.88 1.45
N ALA A 891 -29.28 -34.79 2.04
CA ALA A 891 -29.02 -35.35 3.36
C ALA A 891 -29.82 -34.62 4.46
N VAL A 892 -29.95 -33.29 4.35
CA VAL A 892 -30.75 -32.47 5.27
C VAL A 892 -32.26 -32.71 5.11
N ILE A 893 -32.78 -32.71 3.88
CA ILE A 893 -34.19 -33.00 3.56
C ILE A 893 -34.54 -34.46 3.93
N GLY A 894 -33.63 -35.42 3.69
CA GLY A 894 -33.80 -36.81 4.14
C GLY A 894 -33.78 -36.96 5.66
N ALA A 895 -33.07 -36.11 6.38
CA ALA A 895 -33.08 -36.07 7.84
C ALA A 895 -34.33 -35.37 8.40
N LEU A 896 -34.78 -34.26 7.79
CA LEU A 896 -36.05 -33.59 8.11
C LEU A 896 -37.26 -34.50 7.84
N ASN A 897 -37.25 -35.25 6.74
CA ASN A 897 -38.27 -36.27 6.44
C ASN A 897 -38.25 -37.45 7.41
N ASN A 898 -37.11 -37.75 8.07
CA ASN A 898 -37.07 -38.70 9.19
C ASN A 898 -37.64 -38.08 10.47
N LEU A 899 -37.41 -36.80 10.74
CA LEU A 899 -38.12 -36.08 11.82
C LEU A 899 -39.65 -36.13 11.60
N HIS A 900 -40.09 -35.96 10.35
CA HIS A 900 -41.48 -36.10 9.90
C HIS A 900 -42.02 -37.55 9.98
N ARG A 901 -41.16 -38.57 10.10
CA ARG A 901 -41.56 -39.96 10.39
C ARG A 901 -41.69 -40.23 11.89
N VAL A 902 -40.88 -39.59 12.72
CA VAL A 902 -40.98 -39.65 14.19
C VAL A 902 -42.25 -38.93 14.68
N SER A 903 -42.72 -37.91 13.96
CA SER A 903 -43.84 -37.07 14.37
C SER A 903 -45.22 -37.73 14.43
N LYS A 904 -45.37 -39.04 14.18
CA LYS A 904 -46.65 -39.77 14.34
C LYS A 904 -47.27 -39.68 15.75
N PHE A 905 -46.50 -39.23 16.74
CA PHE A 905 -46.93 -39.05 18.13
C PHE A 905 -47.20 -37.57 18.50
N VAL A 906 -46.99 -36.61 17.58
CA VAL A 906 -47.08 -35.15 17.88
C VAL A 906 -48.08 -34.47 16.94
N SER A 907 -48.70 -33.37 17.40
CA SER A 907 -49.83 -32.73 16.71
C SER A 907 -49.53 -32.30 15.24
N PRO A 908 -50.55 -32.31 14.36
CA PRO A 908 -50.37 -31.89 12.96
C PRO A 908 -49.90 -30.45 12.78
N GLU A 909 -50.16 -29.56 13.74
CA GLU A 909 -49.70 -28.17 13.69
C GLU A 909 -48.20 -28.06 14.01
N PHE A 910 -47.70 -28.81 15.00
CA PHE A 910 -46.27 -28.89 15.30
C PHE A 910 -45.47 -29.39 14.08
N GLN A 911 -46.01 -30.40 13.39
CA GLN A 911 -45.43 -30.92 12.14
C GLN A 911 -45.31 -29.84 11.06
N ARG A 912 -46.29 -28.92 10.93
CA ARG A 912 -46.23 -27.81 9.98
C ARG A 912 -45.19 -26.76 10.38
N GLU A 913 -45.19 -26.28 11.64
CA GLU A 913 -44.23 -25.26 12.07
C GLU A 913 -42.78 -25.76 11.95
N VAL A 914 -42.49 -27.03 12.29
CA VAL A 914 -41.14 -27.59 12.17
C VAL A 914 -40.73 -27.86 10.72
N SER A 915 -41.65 -28.31 9.85
CA SER A 915 -41.36 -28.56 8.43
C SER A 915 -41.11 -27.27 7.63
N ALA A 916 -41.49 -26.10 8.16
CA ALA A 916 -41.25 -24.80 7.56
C ALA A 916 -39.89 -24.17 7.95
N LEU A 917 -39.10 -24.80 8.84
CA LEU A 917 -37.82 -24.25 9.30
C LEU A 917 -36.70 -24.44 8.28
N THR A 918 -35.91 -23.38 8.09
CA THR A 918 -34.62 -23.47 7.39
C THR A 918 -33.56 -24.17 8.24
N PRO A 919 -32.50 -24.75 7.62
CA PRO A 919 -31.44 -25.46 8.35
C PRO A 919 -30.79 -24.60 9.46
N HIS A 920 -30.58 -23.32 9.21
CA HIS A 920 -30.02 -22.37 10.18
C HIS A 920 -30.98 -22.09 11.36
N GLN A 921 -32.29 -22.10 11.14
CA GLN A 921 -33.27 -21.97 12.22
C GLN A 921 -33.31 -23.24 13.10
N VAL A 922 -33.14 -24.43 12.51
CA VAL A 922 -33.01 -25.69 13.28
C VAL A 922 -31.73 -25.67 14.13
N GLU A 923 -30.60 -25.21 13.57
CA GLU A 923 -29.34 -25.02 14.30
C GLU A 923 -29.47 -24.03 15.46
N SER A 924 -30.11 -22.87 15.25
CA SER A 924 -30.31 -21.83 16.27
C SER A 924 -31.36 -22.16 17.34
N GLY A 925 -31.93 -23.37 17.32
CA GLY A 925 -32.82 -23.87 18.37
C GLY A 925 -34.29 -23.48 18.21
N ALA A 926 -34.73 -23.06 17.01
CA ALA A 926 -36.13 -22.73 16.75
C ALA A 926 -37.10 -23.90 17.05
N VAL A 927 -36.67 -25.15 16.86
CA VAL A 927 -37.47 -26.34 17.21
C VAL A 927 -37.80 -26.39 18.70
N SER A 928 -36.85 -26.01 19.58
CA SER A 928 -37.10 -25.95 21.03
C SER A 928 -38.18 -24.93 21.35
N LYS A 929 -38.05 -23.72 20.79
CA LYS A 929 -39.03 -22.63 20.98
C LYS A 929 -40.43 -22.99 20.49
N ILE A 930 -40.53 -23.84 19.45
CA ILE A 930 -41.82 -24.35 18.98
C ILE A 930 -42.36 -25.43 19.92
N MET A 931 -41.51 -26.34 20.45
CA MET A 931 -41.94 -27.30 21.49
C MET A 931 -42.47 -26.60 22.74
N ASP A 932 -41.73 -25.61 23.25
CA ASP A 932 -42.09 -24.82 24.43
C ASP A 932 -43.41 -24.06 24.22
N LYS A 933 -43.58 -23.45 23.03
CA LYS A 933 -44.79 -22.68 22.65
C LYS A 933 -46.02 -23.58 22.48
N MET A 934 -45.85 -24.84 22.07
CA MET A 934 -46.95 -25.75 21.73
C MET A 934 -47.27 -26.79 22.81
N GLY A 935 -46.53 -26.79 23.93
CA GLY A 935 -46.83 -27.66 25.07
C GLY A 935 -46.67 -29.15 24.77
N VAL A 936 -45.61 -29.52 24.04
CA VAL A 936 -45.31 -30.93 23.71
C VAL A 936 -44.95 -31.70 25.00
N ASP A 937 -45.48 -32.91 25.19
CA ASP A 937 -45.19 -33.74 26.38
C ASP A 937 -43.70 -34.05 26.56
N ASP A 938 -43.22 -34.06 27.80
CA ASP A 938 -41.80 -34.25 28.18
C ASP A 938 -41.14 -35.46 27.51
N ARG A 939 -41.90 -36.56 27.36
CA ARG A 939 -41.43 -37.81 26.75
C ARG A 939 -41.10 -37.63 25.27
N ASP A 940 -41.89 -36.84 24.55
CA ASP A 940 -41.70 -36.56 23.13
C ASP A 940 -40.68 -35.44 22.93
N GLN A 941 -40.64 -34.41 23.80
CA GLN A 941 -39.55 -33.43 23.80
C GLN A 941 -38.18 -34.09 23.92
N ALA A 942 -38.03 -35.05 24.84
CA ALA A 942 -36.79 -35.79 25.05
C ALA A 942 -36.39 -36.67 23.84
N GLN A 943 -37.35 -37.07 22.99
CA GLN A 943 -37.07 -37.80 21.76
C GLN A 943 -36.71 -36.85 20.62
N ILE A 944 -37.52 -35.81 20.38
CA ILE A 944 -37.29 -34.78 19.36
C ILE A 944 -35.95 -34.08 19.56
N THR A 945 -35.56 -33.79 20.81
CA THR A 945 -34.26 -33.17 21.14
C THR A 945 -33.08 -34.07 20.77
N ARG A 946 -33.19 -35.39 20.95
CA ARG A 946 -32.17 -36.36 20.51
C ARG A 946 -32.08 -36.44 19.00
N ASP A 947 -33.22 -36.48 18.30
CA ASP A 947 -33.25 -36.56 16.84
C ASP A 947 -32.75 -35.28 16.17
N VAL A 948 -33.09 -34.09 16.71
CA VAL A 948 -32.53 -32.80 16.30
C VAL A 948 -31.01 -32.74 16.54
N SER A 949 -30.51 -33.28 17.65
CA SER A 949 -29.07 -33.32 17.93
C SER A 949 -28.31 -34.22 16.96
N ALA A 950 -28.85 -35.40 16.65
CA ALA A 950 -28.30 -36.30 15.62
C ALA A 950 -28.34 -35.68 14.22
N LEU A 951 -29.36 -34.87 13.92
CA LEU A 951 -29.50 -34.13 12.67
C LEU A 951 -28.43 -33.03 12.54
N LYS A 952 -28.19 -32.23 13.59
CA LYS A 952 -27.09 -31.24 13.64
C LYS A 952 -25.72 -31.91 13.46
N GLN A 953 -25.47 -33.05 14.11
CA GLN A 953 -24.20 -33.78 13.97
C GLN A 953 -23.96 -34.29 12.54
N LYS A 954 -25.00 -34.74 11.84
CA LYS A 954 -24.92 -35.12 10.41
C LYS A 954 -24.66 -33.92 9.51
N MET A 955 -25.30 -32.77 9.79
CA MET A 955 -25.06 -31.51 9.08
C MET A 955 -23.61 -31.02 9.22
N GLU A 956 -23.08 -31.00 10.45
CA GLU A 956 -21.69 -30.62 10.74
C GLU A 956 -20.67 -31.54 10.03
N THR A 957 -20.99 -32.84 9.92
CA THR A 957 -20.17 -33.83 9.23
C THR A 957 -20.18 -33.60 7.72
N GLY A 958 -21.36 -33.37 7.13
CA GLY A 958 -21.51 -33.02 5.71
C GLY A 958 -20.80 -31.71 5.37
N ARG A 959 -20.90 -30.69 6.23
CA ARG A 959 -20.21 -29.40 6.06
C ARG A 959 -18.69 -29.54 6.09
N ARG A 960 -18.13 -30.33 7.02
CA ARG A 960 -16.67 -30.62 7.04
C ARG A 960 -16.21 -31.38 5.79
N GLN A 961 -16.98 -32.34 5.30
CA GLN A 961 -16.67 -33.04 4.04
C GLN A 961 -16.77 -32.13 2.82
N TYR A 962 -17.72 -31.20 2.80
CA TYR A 962 -17.85 -30.16 1.78
C TYR A 962 -16.63 -29.23 1.77
N VAL A 963 -16.26 -28.65 2.92
CA VAL A 963 -15.10 -27.74 3.05
C VAL A 963 -13.82 -28.44 2.56
N GLN A 964 -13.53 -29.65 3.05
CA GLN A 964 -12.37 -30.42 2.57
C GLN A 964 -12.40 -30.76 1.07
N THR A 965 -13.59 -30.89 0.47
CA THR A 965 -13.75 -31.14 -0.97
C THR A 965 -13.53 -29.86 -1.77
N VAL A 966 -14.04 -28.73 -1.30
CA VAL A 966 -13.86 -27.39 -1.89
C VAL A 966 -12.41 -26.95 -1.78
N GLU A 967 -11.75 -27.13 -0.63
CA GLU A 967 -10.31 -26.89 -0.45
C GLU A 967 -9.46 -27.71 -1.43
N ARG A 968 -9.75 -29.01 -1.61
CA ARG A 968 -9.08 -29.84 -2.61
C ARG A 968 -9.35 -29.38 -4.04
N ALA A 969 -10.54 -28.86 -4.33
CA ALA A 969 -10.88 -28.30 -5.64
C ALA A 969 -10.15 -26.97 -5.90
N ILE A 970 -10.09 -26.06 -4.91
CA ILE A 970 -9.34 -24.80 -4.97
C ILE A 970 -7.83 -25.07 -5.10
N LYS A 971 -7.28 -26.01 -4.33
CA LYS A 971 -5.87 -26.43 -4.38
C LYS A 971 -5.50 -27.16 -5.68
N ARG A 972 -6.48 -27.66 -6.44
CA ARG A 972 -6.30 -28.14 -7.83
C ARG A 972 -6.47 -27.02 -8.86
N ALA A 973 -7.45 -26.14 -8.68
CA ALA A 973 -7.73 -25.03 -9.58
C ALA A 973 -6.56 -24.04 -9.68
N SER A 974 -5.87 -23.82 -8.57
CA SER A 974 -4.64 -23.01 -8.42
C SER A 974 -3.36 -23.63 -9.00
N ILE A 975 -3.40 -24.88 -9.49
CA ILE A 975 -2.28 -25.47 -10.22
C ILE A 975 -2.23 -24.83 -11.61
N GLU A 976 -1.28 -23.92 -11.82
CA GLU A 976 -0.96 -23.44 -13.16
C GLU A 976 -0.49 -24.61 -14.04
N VAL A 977 -0.97 -24.62 -15.28
CA VAL A 977 -0.52 -25.58 -16.30
C VAL A 977 0.31 -24.75 -17.27
N PRO A 978 1.64 -24.97 -17.34
CA PRO A 978 2.48 -24.23 -18.29
C PRO A 978 2.01 -24.52 -19.72
N ALA A 979 2.08 -23.54 -20.61
CA ALA A 979 1.83 -23.78 -22.02
C ALA A 979 2.97 -24.62 -22.61
N LEU A 980 2.65 -25.62 -23.43
CA LEU A 980 3.66 -26.28 -24.26
C LEU A 980 4.22 -25.30 -25.28
N SER A 981 5.53 -25.35 -25.51
CA SER A 981 6.21 -24.67 -26.59
C SER A 981 5.60 -25.03 -27.94
N GLY A 982 5.64 -24.09 -28.91
CA GLY A 982 5.11 -24.34 -30.26
C GLY A 982 5.79 -25.54 -30.93
N GLU A 983 7.07 -25.75 -30.66
CA GLU A 983 7.85 -26.91 -31.11
C GLU A 983 7.34 -28.22 -30.47
N ALA A 984 7.10 -28.24 -29.15
CA ALA A 984 6.55 -29.43 -28.47
C ALA A 984 5.12 -29.76 -28.92
N GLN A 985 4.29 -28.74 -29.22
CA GLN A 985 2.95 -28.94 -29.78
C GLN A 985 3.02 -29.58 -31.18
N GLN A 986 3.85 -29.06 -32.08
CA GLN A 986 4.03 -29.60 -33.43
C GLN A 986 4.68 -31.00 -33.42
N TYR A 987 5.64 -31.24 -32.53
CA TYR A 987 6.26 -32.54 -32.33
C TYR A 987 5.25 -33.58 -31.83
N ALA A 988 4.44 -33.24 -30.82
CA ALA A 988 3.36 -34.09 -30.32
C ALA A 988 2.31 -34.41 -31.42
N GLN A 989 1.95 -33.40 -32.22
CA GLN A 989 0.99 -33.57 -33.30
C GLN A 989 1.52 -34.51 -34.39
N ARG A 990 2.70 -34.23 -34.97
CA ARG A 990 3.30 -35.07 -36.02
C ARG A 990 3.52 -36.50 -35.53
N LEU A 991 4.00 -36.68 -34.30
CA LEU A 991 4.20 -38.01 -33.71
C LEU A 991 2.89 -38.76 -33.46
N SER A 992 1.76 -38.06 -33.30
CA SER A 992 0.42 -38.68 -33.20
C SER A 992 -0.17 -39.12 -34.55
N GLU A 993 0.24 -38.45 -35.64
CA GLU A 993 -0.21 -38.71 -37.01
C GLU A 993 0.51 -39.92 -37.64
N ILE A 994 1.73 -40.23 -37.19
CA ILE A 994 2.49 -41.41 -37.65
C ILE A 994 1.88 -42.69 -37.07
N LYS A 995 1.46 -43.60 -37.97
CA LYS A 995 0.83 -44.88 -37.60
C LYS A 995 1.79 -46.06 -37.53
N GLU A 996 2.92 -46.00 -38.22
CA GLU A 996 3.89 -47.10 -38.27
C GLU A 996 5.03 -46.94 -37.25
N PRO A 997 5.35 -47.98 -36.45
CA PRO A 997 6.41 -47.91 -35.44
C PRO A 997 7.80 -47.55 -35.97
N ALA A 998 8.17 -48.07 -37.15
CA ALA A 998 9.49 -47.80 -37.74
C ALA A 998 9.62 -46.33 -38.18
N ALA A 999 8.60 -45.79 -38.84
CA ALA A 999 8.55 -44.37 -39.22
C ALA A 999 8.51 -43.44 -37.99
N ALA A 1000 7.82 -43.84 -36.91
CA ALA A 1000 7.79 -43.07 -35.67
C ALA A 1000 9.17 -43.02 -35.01
N LYS A 1001 9.89 -44.16 -34.96
CA LYS A 1001 11.28 -44.22 -34.48
C LYS A 1001 12.20 -43.31 -35.31
N GLN A 1002 12.15 -43.42 -36.63
CA GLN A 1002 12.99 -42.64 -37.54
C GLN A 1002 12.67 -41.13 -37.47
N PHE A 1003 11.41 -40.75 -37.22
CA PHE A 1003 11.02 -39.36 -36.97
C PHE A 1003 11.58 -38.83 -35.64
N ILE A 1004 11.57 -39.62 -34.57
CA ILE A 1004 12.16 -39.25 -33.28
C ILE A 1004 13.68 -39.09 -33.41
N GLU A 1005 14.37 -40.06 -34.02
CA GLU A 1005 15.83 -40.04 -34.20
C GLU A 1005 16.31 -38.88 -35.08
N ASN A 1006 15.52 -38.46 -36.07
CA ASN A 1006 15.82 -37.33 -36.94
C ASN A 1006 15.32 -35.96 -36.41
N THR A 1007 14.66 -35.91 -35.25
CA THR A 1007 14.17 -34.64 -34.68
C THR A 1007 15.20 -34.04 -33.71
N PRO A 1008 15.77 -32.85 -33.99
CA PRO A 1008 16.67 -32.19 -33.04
C PRO A 1008 15.98 -31.93 -31.70
N ARG A 1009 16.67 -32.23 -30.59
CA ARG A 1009 16.15 -32.08 -29.21
C ARG A 1009 14.88 -32.87 -28.89
N ALA A 1010 14.59 -33.97 -29.61
CA ALA A 1010 13.44 -34.84 -29.37
C ALA A 1010 13.21 -35.24 -27.91
N GLU A 1011 14.28 -35.49 -27.14
CA GLU A 1011 14.21 -35.83 -25.70
C GLU A 1011 13.70 -34.68 -24.83
N VAL A 1012 14.14 -33.44 -25.12
CA VAL A 1012 13.71 -32.23 -24.39
C VAL A 1012 12.23 -31.97 -24.64
N LEU A 1013 11.80 -32.06 -25.90
CA LEU A 1013 10.39 -31.91 -26.29
C LEU A 1013 9.52 -33.02 -25.68
N ALA A 1014 10.01 -34.25 -25.61
CA ALA A 1014 9.31 -35.37 -24.98
C ALA A 1014 9.15 -35.20 -23.47
N GLU A 1015 10.17 -34.73 -22.74
CA GLU A 1015 10.05 -34.48 -21.30
C GLU A 1015 9.16 -33.24 -21.02
N GLU A 1016 9.16 -32.22 -21.88
CA GLU A 1016 8.23 -31.09 -21.80
C GLU A 1016 6.76 -31.55 -21.88
N ILE A 1017 6.43 -32.37 -22.89
CA ILE A 1017 5.11 -33.01 -23.08
C ILE A 1017 4.71 -33.87 -21.87
N LYS A 1018 5.68 -34.58 -21.28
CA LYS A 1018 5.48 -35.45 -20.11
C LYS A 1018 5.28 -34.65 -18.82
N GLN A 1019 5.99 -33.53 -18.63
CA GLN A 1019 5.77 -32.60 -17.52
C GLN A 1019 4.41 -31.90 -17.63
N PHE A 1020 4.03 -31.46 -18.83
CA PHE A 1020 2.69 -30.94 -19.11
C PHE A 1020 1.61 -31.97 -18.77
N GLY A 1021 1.74 -33.21 -19.23
CA GLY A 1021 0.83 -34.31 -18.92
C GLY A 1021 0.75 -34.65 -17.41
N ARG A 1022 1.88 -34.61 -16.69
CA ARG A 1022 1.91 -34.75 -15.22
C ARG A 1022 1.16 -33.61 -14.53
N THR A 1023 1.30 -32.37 -15.02
CA THR A 1023 0.66 -31.18 -14.43
C THR A 1023 -0.85 -31.17 -14.71
N LEU A 1024 -1.27 -31.57 -15.91
CA LEU A 1024 -2.67 -31.85 -16.22
C LEU A 1024 -3.26 -32.93 -15.30
N ASN A 1025 -2.57 -34.05 -15.09
CA ASN A 1025 -3.04 -35.11 -14.18
C ASN A 1025 -3.14 -34.64 -12.72
N LYS A 1026 -2.21 -33.80 -12.25
CA LYS A 1026 -2.30 -33.17 -10.91
C LYS A 1026 -3.50 -32.23 -10.79
N ARG A 1027 -3.83 -31.48 -11.84
CA ARG A 1027 -4.96 -30.53 -11.89
C ARG A 1027 -6.33 -31.21 -12.01
N PHE A 1028 -6.45 -32.24 -12.86
CA PHE A 1028 -7.75 -32.81 -13.26
C PHE A 1028 -8.07 -34.19 -12.66
N GLY A 1029 -7.06 -34.94 -12.18
CA GLY A 1029 -7.24 -36.22 -11.50
C GLY A 1029 -7.50 -37.41 -12.44
N VAL A 1030 -6.85 -38.55 -12.17
CA VAL A 1030 -6.83 -39.74 -13.06
C VAL A 1030 -8.13 -40.56 -12.98
N SER A 1031 -8.99 -40.33 -11.99
CA SER A 1031 -10.26 -41.07 -11.79
C SER A 1031 -11.46 -40.43 -12.49
N SER A 1032 -11.49 -39.10 -12.56
CA SER A 1032 -12.65 -38.28 -12.94
C SER A 1032 -13.12 -38.45 -14.40
N LEU A 1033 -12.23 -38.91 -15.28
CA LEU A 1033 -12.49 -39.03 -16.73
C LEU A 1033 -13.02 -40.41 -17.16
N LYS A 1034 -12.94 -41.43 -16.29
CA LYS A 1034 -13.63 -42.71 -16.52
C LYS A 1034 -15.11 -42.65 -16.11
N GLU A 1035 -15.45 -41.82 -15.13
CA GLU A 1035 -16.85 -41.61 -14.72
C GLU A 1035 -17.69 -40.93 -15.82
N ILE A 1036 -17.05 -40.10 -16.66
CA ILE A 1036 -17.66 -39.44 -17.83
C ILE A 1036 -18.01 -40.43 -18.97
N GLU A 1037 -17.36 -41.61 -19.03
CA GLU A 1037 -17.81 -42.69 -19.94
C GLU A 1037 -19.04 -43.44 -19.39
N GLY A 1038 -19.28 -43.37 -18.06
CA GLY A 1038 -20.39 -44.01 -17.37
C GLY A 1038 -21.69 -43.20 -17.31
N THR A 1039 -21.63 -41.86 -17.33
CA THR A 1039 -22.81 -40.96 -17.25
C THR A 1039 -23.60 -40.80 -18.56
N ARG A 1040 -23.54 -41.79 -19.46
CA ARG A 1040 -24.15 -41.80 -20.81
C ARG A 1040 -25.69 -41.69 -20.89
N GLN A 1041 -26.41 -41.43 -19.79
CA GLN A 1041 -27.87 -41.33 -19.78
C GLN A 1041 -28.48 -40.12 -19.04
N LEU A 1042 -27.75 -39.33 -18.24
CA LEU A 1042 -28.33 -38.18 -17.51
C LEU A 1042 -28.09 -36.80 -18.14
N ASP A 1043 -26.91 -36.52 -18.71
CA ASP A 1043 -26.58 -35.18 -19.23
C ASP A 1043 -27.30 -34.81 -20.56
N LEU A 1044 -27.90 -35.79 -21.24
CA LEU A 1044 -28.43 -35.66 -22.62
C LEU A 1044 -29.77 -34.90 -22.75
N LYS A 1045 -30.24 -34.20 -21.71
CA LYS A 1045 -31.51 -33.43 -21.75
C LYS A 1045 -31.43 -31.98 -21.27
N ILE A 1046 -30.30 -31.51 -20.75
CA ILE A 1046 -30.21 -30.18 -20.12
C ILE A 1046 -29.62 -29.09 -21.06
N SER A 1047 -28.74 -29.46 -21.99
CA SER A 1047 -27.93 -28.48 -22.76
C SER A 1047 -28.38 -28.19 -24.19
N GLY A 1048 -29.38 -28.90 -24.73
CA GLY A 1048 -29.90 -28.69 -26.10
C GLY A 1048 -28.96 -29.03 -27.25
N LEU A 1049 -27.72 -29.45 -26.98
CA LEU A 1049 -26.73 -29.83 -28.00
C LEU A 1049 -26.93 -31.28 -28.47
N THR A 1050 -26.75 -31.53 -29.76
CA THR A 1050 -26.84 -32.90 -30.30
C THR A 1050 -25.56 -33.71 -30.02
N PRO A 1051 -25.62 -35.05 -29.93
CA PRO A 1051 -24.45 -35.89 -29.67
C PRO A 1051 -23.27 -35.67 -30.63
N GLN A 1052 -23.55 -35.30 -31.89
CA GLN A 1052 -22.51 -34.96 -32.88
C GLN A 1052 -21.76 -33.68 -32.51
N GLN A 1053 -22.44 -32.64 -32.03
CA GLN A 1053 -21.83 -31.34 -31.69
C GLN A 1053 -20.88 -31.46 -30.48
N VAL A 1054 -21.24 -32.26 -29.47
CA VAL A 1054 -20.37 -32.55 -28.31
C VAL A 1054 -19.13 -33.33 -28.75
N THR A 1055 -19.32 -34.36 -29.59
CA THR A 1055 -18.21 -35.15 -30.15
C THR A 1055 -17.26 -34.30 -30.99
N GLN A 1056 -17.79 -33.33 -31.73
CA GLN A 1056 -17.00 -32.41 -32.56
C GLN A 1056 -16.21 -31.39 -31.74
N LYS A 1057 -16.79 -30.83 -30.65
CA LYS A 1057 -16.08 -29.92 -29.73
C LYS A 1057 -15.05 -30.65 -28.83
N ALA A 1058 -15.26 -31.93 -28.49
CA ALA A 1058 -14.31 -32.74 -27.70
C ALA A 1058 -13.16 -33.34 -28.52
N LYS A 1059 -13.29 -33.38 -29.85
CA LYS A 1059 -12.36 -34.06 -30.78
C LYS A 1059 -10.88 -33.69 -30.60
N PRO A 1060 -10.47 -32.41 -30.44
CA PRO A 1060 -9.06 -32.05 -30.30
C PRO A 1060 -8.42 -32.62 -29.02
N ILE A 1061 -9.18 -32.62 -27.91
CA ILE A 1061 -8.73 -33.13 -26.60
C ILE A 1061 -8.57 -34.66 -26.64
N LEU A 1062 -9.47 -35.35 -27.36
CA LEU A 1062 -9.41 -36.80 -27.56
C LEU A 1062 -8.24 -37.19 -28.48
N GLN A 1063 -8.01 -36.45 -29.57
CA GLN A 1063 -6.86 -36.65 -30.46
C GLN A 1063 -5.52 -36.41 -29.72
N MET A 1064 -5.45 -35.37 -28.91
CA MET A 1064 -4.28 -35.08 -28.07
C MET A 1064 -4.04 -36.17 -27.01
N ARG A 1065 -5.11 -36.76 -26.44
CA ARG A 1065 -5.05 -37.94 -25.55
C ARG A 1065 -4.57 -39.19 -26.28
N GLU A 1066 -4.99 -39.45 -27.51
CA GLU A 1066 -4.48 -40.57 -28.31
C GLU A 1066 -2.98 -40.41 -28.61
N GLY A 1067 -2.55 -39.21 -29.03
CA GLY A 1067 -1.14 -38.88 -29.21
C GLY A 1067 -0.31 -39.11 -27.94
N LEU A 1068 -0.69 -38.49 -26.82
CA LEU A 1068 -0.05 -38.67 -25.51
C LEU A 1068 -0.01 -40.15 -25.06
N SER A 1069 -1.07 -40.92 -25.31
CA SER A 1069 -1.12 -42.33 -24.93
C SER A 1069 -0.20 -43.19 -25.79
N ARG A 1070 -0.09 -42.91 -27.10
CA ARG A 1070 0.86 -43.58 -27.99
C ARG A 1070 2.30 -43.23 -27.62
N VAL A 1071 2.61 -41.96 -27.37
CA VAL A 1071 3.93 -41.53 -26.90
C VAL A 1071 4.32 -42.18 -25.58
N GLN A 1072 3.38 -42.30 -24.61
CA GLN A 1072 3.62 -42.97 -23.33
C GLN A 1072 3.70 -44.50 -23.39
N ALA A 1073 3.12 -45.13 -24.42
CA ALA A 1073 3.28 -46.55 -24.68
C ALA A 1073 4.64 -46.82 -25.35
N PHE A 1074 5.01 -46.01 -26.35
CA PHE A 1074 6.24 -46.13 -27.12
C PHE A 1074 7.49 -45.85 -26.28
N THR A 1075 7.46 -44.82 -25.43
CA THR A 1075 8.54 -44.53 -24.47
C THR A 1075 8.73 -45.62 -23.42
N ARG A 1076 7.67 -46.37 -23.06
CA ARG A 1076 7.75 -47.53 -22.16
C ARG A 1076 8.29 -48.79 -22.82
N SER A 1077 8.03 -49.02 -24.10
CA SER A 1077 8.50 -50.22 -24.81
C SER A 1077 10.00 -50.20 -25.18
N PHE A 1078 10.66 -49.04 -25.12
CA PHE A 1078 12.07 -48.89 -25.55
C PHE A 1078 13.09 -48.63 -24.43
N GLY A 1079 12.70 -48.78 -23.16
CA GLY A 1079 13.68 -48.85 -22.05
C GLY A 1079 14.53 -47.59 -21.83
N LEU A 1080 14.09 -46.40 -22.28
CA LEU A 1080 14.73 -45.12 -21.99
C LEU A 1080 14.51 -44.72 -20.52
N GLY A 1081 15.22 -45.41 -19.63
CA GLY A 1081 15.33 -45.12 -18.21
C GLY A 1081 16.79 -45.01 -17.78
N MET A 1082 17.38 -43.82 -17.96
CA MET A 1082 18.61 -43.33 -17.31
C MET A 1082 18.55 -41.79 -17.29
N SER A 1083 18.94 -41.04 -16.25
CA SER A 1083 19.30 -41.40 -14.87
C SER A 1083 19.14 -40.18 -13.95
N ARG A 1084 18.75 -40.42 -12.67
CA ARG A 1084 18.39 -39.43 -11.62
C ARG A 1084 17.09 -38.66 -11.85
#